data_AF-A0A2G9P6I1-F1
#
_entry.id   AF-A0A2G9P6I1-F1
#
_cell.length_a   1.000
_cell.length_b   1.000
_cell.length_c   1.000
_cell.angle_alpha   90.00
_cell.angle_beta   90.00
_cell.angle_gamma   90.00
#
_symmetry.space_group_name_H-M   'P 1'
#
loop_
_entity.id
_entity.type
_entity.pdbx_description
1 polymer ?
#
loop_
_entity_poly.entity_id
_entity_poly.type
_entity_poly.pdbx_seq_one_letter_code
_entity_poly.pdbx_strand_id
1 'polypeptide(L)'
;MEKEFDVIIVGGGPAGLRAAEKTAEKGLKVLLLEKDQEIGSPVRCGEGLGLGWFNRLGIEPKPEFAVQPMYGAVLYSPSGKELVVRFDRITGYIIERRIFEKHLAREAARKGARIIAKTTAIDVLKEGNQITGVKALIDGIETELKAKIVIAADGVESVIARKAGLDTTNSLYHVDSGYQYEMAGVKISHPDLIALYFTNNYAPRGYCLTGDTEIFARNTVKKISDVGIGEEVLTLDGWMPVSDVSEREYAGEIVSVTPTMLNKEAKLTADHLVYVWNKNNGFEWKKAKDLIETKKELRGKGDYLVFPIAEEKKQKFIDVSKYYEGIEKNGLIYPKGRNQFGKEFPYRHGIPRDLEFSEELMEFFGYYVSEGSINSNGVIIPNTDKKIIKRLMRIGKKVFGFQPNLWVQKRQEYSYKDCIQVNFGSKIVKKLTFSLFGKGSKEKHLPKFVYGLTNRQKLAFLKGCFRGDGSVFKSSEGLDVLSYTTSSKSLVYDLWYLLASMNIVAAVSHKKKKNSFQLRIRGKQLDKLSSIFGELNHGNAERNTGFLIKNNKVFLGIRKLNSEYFSGKVYDIQTTGSFCPFFAVHNCWIFPKGKDYANIGVGILGSDIKTAKKYLDEWLETQPELKNGSKIIVNAGCIPVGGFLDKMTLNGLIVVGDAAHQVNPIHGGGMGIAMEAADIAAEVIKEAFEKNDFSDKFLSQYTSKWYEKRGNKLKNILKKRKMLESISDKDFEVLVNSLSGEDVLKLAEGELIESAKILTKKLVKNPKLAMLMVKYLK
;
A
#
# COMPACT_ATOMS: atom_id res chain seq x y z
N MET A 1 -50.03 -16.26 11.46
CA MET A 1 -49.14 -15.14 11.87
C MET A 1 -49.55 -13.90 11.09
N GLU A 2 -49.52 -12.73 11.72
CA GLU A 2 -49.72 -11.44 11.05
C GLU A 2 -48.58 -11.16 10.05
N LYS A 3 -48.90 -10.63 8.87
CA LYS A 3 -47.94 -10.52 7.74
C LYS A 3 -47.60 -9.08 7.33
N GLU A 4 -48.24 -8.07 7.92
CA GLU A 4 -48.06 -6.67 7.55
C GLU A 4 -47.60 -5.85 8.75
N PHE A 5 -46.50 -5.12 8.56
CA PHE A 5 -45.81 -4.32 9.56
C PHE A 5 -45.53 -2.92 8.99
N ASP A 6 -45.22 -1.96 9.85
CA ASP A 6 -44.72 -0.66 9.39
C ASP A 6 -43.27 -0.81 8.94
N VAL A 7 -42.46 -1.47 9.80
CA VAL A 7 -41.02 -1.66 9.60
C VAL A 7 -40.63 -3.11 9.87
N ILE A 8 -39.88 -3.71 8.93
CA ILE A 8 -39.20 -5.00 9.13
C ILE A 8 -37.71 -4.75 9.29
N ILE A 9 -37.09 -5.39 10.28
CA ILE A 9 -35.67 -5.29 10.59
C ILE A 9 -35.08 -6.70 10.46
N VAL A 10 -34.02 -6.84 9.66
CA VAL A 10 -33.34 -8.12 9.48
C VAL A 10 -31.97 -8.07 10.15
N GLY A 11 -31.75 -8.94 11.13
CA GLY A 11 -30.57 -8.99 11.99
C GLY A 11 -30.87 -8.53 13.42
N GLY A 12 -30.61 -9.40 14.39
CA GLY A 12 -30.81 -9.19 15.83
C GLY A 12 -29.54 -8.84 16.59
N GLY A 13 -28.51 -8.32 15.92
CA GLY A 13 -27.36 -7.67 16.57
C GLY A 13 -27.71 -6.28 17.13
N PRO A 14 -26.76 -5.55 17.77
CA PRO A 14 -27.07 -4.32 18.51
C PRO A 14 -27.71 -3.22 17.66
N ALA A 15 -27.32 -3.10 16.39
CA ALA A 15 -27.92 -2.14 15.47
C ALA A 15 -29.40 -2.44 15.21
N GLY A 16 -29.73 -3.70 14.93
CA GLY A 16 -31.10 -4.13 14.66
C GLY A 16 -31.99 -4.09 15.90
N LEU A 17 -31.49 -4.59 17.05
CA LEU A 17 -32.21 -4.52 18.32
C LEU A 17 -32.47 -3.06 18.75
N ARG A 18 -31.48 -2.18 18.60
CA ARG A 18 -31.64 -0.76 18.92
C ARG A 18 -32.59 -0.06 17.94
N ALA A 19 -32.52 -0.39 16.66
CA ALA A 19 -33.47 0.10 15.67
C ALA A 19 -34.90 -0.38 16.01
N ALA A 20 -35.06 -1.62 16.47
CA ALA A 20 -36.36 -2.15 16.91
C ALA A 20 -36.90 -1.40 18.13
N GLU A 21 -36.08 -1.21 19.16
CA GLU A 21 -36.40 -0.41 20.35
C GLU A 21 -36.88 0.99 19.98
N LYS A 22 -36.07 1.74 19.21
CA LYS A 22 -36.34 3.16 18.91
C LYS A 22 -37.44 3.38 17.88
N THR A 23 -37.66 2.42 16.98
CA THR A 23 -38.75 2.51 16.00
C THR A 23 -40.09 2.16 16.66
N ALA A 24 -40.13 1.14 17.53
CA ALA A 24 -41.34 0.78 18.28
C ALA A 24 -41.71 1.84 19.32
N GLU A 25 -40.71 2.46 19.99
CA GLU A 25 -40.90 3.60 20.90
C GLU A 25 -41.60 4.81 20.24
N LYS A 26 -41.50 4.95 18.91
CA LYS A 26 -42.17 6.00 18.12
C LYS A 26 -43.59 5.64 17.67
N GLY A 27 -44.12 4.52 18.19
CA GLY A 27 -45.49 4.03 17.94
C GLY A 27 -45.66 3.27 16.63
N LEU A 28 -44.57 2.81 16.00
CA LEU A 28 -44.61 2.04 14.76
C LEU A 28 -44.63 0.53 15.04
N LYS A 29 -45.33 -0.21 14.19
CA LYS A 29 -45.47 -1.66 14.26
C LYS A 29 -44.25 -2.37 13.68
N VAL A 30 -43.33 -2.79 14.54
CA VAL A 30 -42.03 -3.35 14.16
C VAL A 30 -42.00 -4.88 14.23
N LEU A 31 -41.39 -5.51 13.22
CA LEU A 31 -40.94 -6.90 13.26
C LEU A 31 -39.42 -6.97 13.10
N LEU A 32 -38.73 -7.67 14.00
CA LEU A 32 -37.33 -8.04 13.88
C LEU A 32 -37.17 -9.54 13.62
N LEU A 33 -36.35 -9.88 12.64
CA LEU A 33 -36.01 -11.25 12.26
C LEU A 33 -34.53 -11.53 12.58
N GLU A 34 -34.27 -12.56 13.38
CA GLU A 34 -32.93 -13.10 13.63
C GLU A 34 -32.85 -14.53 13.07
N LYS A 35 -31.79 -14.83 12.32
CA LYS A 35 -31.51 -16.16 11.72
C LYS A 35 -31.05 -17.18 12.76
N ASP A 36 -30.32 -16.73 13.78
CA ASP A 36 -29.75 -17.58 14.82
C ASP A 36 -30.83 -18.04 15.82
N GLN A 37 -30.59 -19.18 16.48
CA GLN A 37 -31.56 -19.84 17.37
C GLN A 37 -31.89 -19.01 18.63
N GLU A 38 -30.97 -18.14 19.06
CA GLU A 38 -31.16 -17.20 20.17
C GLU A 38 -30.47 -15.85 19.88
N ILE A 39 -30.99 -14.77 20.46
CA ILE A 39 -30.34 -13.45 20.42
C ILE A 39 -28.99 -13.50 21.17
N GLY A 40 -27.95 -12.86 20.61
CA GLY A 40 -26.65 -12.70 21.24
C GLY A 40 -25.64 -13.82 21.00
N SER A 41 -25.99 -14.88 20.27
CA SER A 41 -25.15 -16.06 20.08
C SER A 41 -25.13 -16.48 18.61
N PRO A 42 -23.96 -16.64 17.96
CA PRO A 42 -22.59 -16.52 18.50
C PRO A 42 -22.08 -15.07 18.62
N VAL A 43 -21.14 -14.81 19.53
CA VAL A 43 -20.52 -13.48 19.71
C VAL A 43 -19.48 -13.21 18.61
N ARG A 44 -19.38 -11.96 18.17
CA ARG A 44 -18.53 -11.52 17.03
C ARG A 44 -17.62 -10.32 17.38
N CYS A 45 -17.32 -10.09 18.66
CA CYS A 45 -16.69 -8.86 19.17
C CYS A 45 -15.83 -9.13 20.41
N GLY A 46 -14.78 -8.32 20.65
CA GLY A 46 -13.94 -8.39 21.87
C GLY A 46 -14.62 -7.88 23.17
N GLU A 47 -15.83 -7.31 23.09
CA GLU A 47 -16.71 -7.03 24.24
C GLU A 47 -16.36 -5.83 25.16
N GLY A 48 -15.45 -4.94 24.79
CA GLY A 48 -15.27 -3.66 25.51
C GLY A 48 -16.26 -2.58 25.04
N LEU A 49 -16.97 -1.92 25.97
CA LEU A 49 -17.83 -0.77 25.70
C LEU A 49 -17.52 0.41 26.62
N GLY A 50 -17.06 1.53 26.05
CA GLY A 50 -16.74 2.75 26.77
C GLY A 50 -17.95 3.43 27.41
N LEU A 51 -17.76 4.03 28.59
CA LEU A 51 -18.82 4.70 29.37
C LEU A 51 -19.48 5.84 28.59
N GLY A 52 -18.71 6.53 27.74
CA GLY A 52 -19.24 7.55 26.84
C GLY A 52 -20.27 7.04 25.81
N TRP A 53 -20.27 5.74 25.48
CA TRP A 53 -21.31 5.14 24.65
C TRP A 53 -22.57 4.78 25.43
N PHE A 54 -22.43 4.21 26.64
CA PHE A 54 -23.54 3.98 27.56
C PHE A 54 -24.35 5.26 27.79
N ASN A 55 -23.67 6.34 28.20
CA ASN A 55 -24.29 7.64 28.44
C ASN A 55 -24.95 8.22 27.18
N ARG A 56 -24.29 8.14 26.03
CA ARG A 56 -24.77 8.68 24.74
C ARG A 56 -26.02 7.96 24.22
N LEU A 57 -26.13 6.66 24.48
CA LEU A 57 -27.26 5.83 24.07
C LEU A 57 -28.36 5.78 25.13
N GLY A 58 -28.16 6.39 26.31
CA GLY A 58 -29.10 6.30 27.42
C GLY A 58 -29.24 4.88 27.99
N ILE A 59 -28.18 4.07 27.89
CA ILE A 59 -28.16 2.70 28.40
C ILE A 59 -27.39 2.71 29.72
N GLU A 60 -28.08 2.38 30.82
CA GLU A 60 -27.46 2.22 32.14
C GLU A 60 -26.67 0.90 32.21
N PRO A 61 -25.38 0.90 32.60
CA PRO A 61 -24.62 -0.34 32.81
C PRO A 61 -25.20 -1.16 33.97
N LYS A 62 -25.67 -2.39 33.71
CA LYS A 62 -26.26 -3.28 34.73
C LYS A 62 -25.34 -4.46 35.04
N PRO A 63 -25.25 -4.93 36.31
CA PRO A 63 -24.38 -6.06 36.68
C PRO A 63 -24.61 -7.35 35.88
N GLU A 64 -25.82 -7.55 35.34
CA GLU A 64 -26.17 -8.70 34.50
C GLU A 64 -25.37 -8.77 33.18
N PHE A 65 -24.89 -7.64 32.66
CA PHE A 65 -24.09 -7.60 31.44
C PHE A 65 -22.81 -6.77 31.54
N ALA A 66 -22.68 -5.83 32.47
CA ALA A 66 -21.50 -4.96 32.63
C ALA A 66 -20.52 -5.60 33.63
N VAL A 67 -19.98 -6.77 33.26
CA VAL A 67 -19.38 -7.74 34.20
C VAL A 67 -18.05 -7.31 34.81
N GLN A 68 -17.27 -6.46 34.14
CA GLN A 68 -16.00 -5.95 34.68
C GLN A 68 -15.79 -4.46 34.34
N PRO A 69 -15.58 -3.58 35.34
CA PRO A 69 -15.24 -2.17 35.08
C PRO A 69 -13.84 -2.05 34.47
N MET A 70 -13.73 -1.25 33.41
CA MET A 70 -12.48 -0.93 32.74
C MET A 70 -11.94 0.40 33.26
N TYR A 71 -10.68 0.42 33.67
CA TYR A 71 -9.95 1.64 34.08
C TYR A 71 -8.92 2.11 33.05
N GLY A 72 -8.86 1.47 31.89
CA GLY A 72 -7.94 1.79 30.80
C GLY A 72 -7.45 0.55 30.04
N ALA A 73 -6.21 0.59 29.55
CA ALA A 73 -5.62 -0.45 28.73
C ALA A 73 -4.11 -0.61 28.97
N VAL A 74 -3.54 -1.76 28.64
CA VAL A 74 -2.09 -1.98 28.53
C VAL A 74 -1.76 -2.26 27.08
N LEU A 75 -0.79 -1.55 26.53
CA LEU A 75 -0.31 -1.74 25.17
C LEU A 75 1.03 -2.46 25.23
N TYR A 76 1.09 -3.67 24.67
CA TYR A 76 2.30 -4.46 24.52
C TYR A 76 2.91 -4.21 23.15
N SER A 77 4.12 -3.65 23.12
CA SER A 77 4.86 -3.38 21.90
C SER A 77 5.47 -4.66 21.29
N PRO A 78 6.06 -4.60 20.07
CA PRO A 78 6.66 -5.77 19.43
C PRO A 78 7.80 -6.41 20.24
N SER A 79 8.53 -5.62 21.04
CA SER A 79 9.57 -6.12 21.96
C SER A 79 9.02 -6.70 23.27
N GLY A 80 7.69 -6.71 23.46
CA GLY A 80 7.03 -7.13 24.70
C GLY A 80 7.00 -6.04 25.79
N LYS A 81 7.38 -4.79 25.47
CA LYS A 81 7.35 -3.70 26.45
C LYS A 81 5.91 -3.26 26.73
N GLU A 82 5.59 -3.14 28.01
CA GLU A 82 4.32 -2.62 28.52
C GLU A 82 4.27 -1.09 28.52
N LEU A 83 3.20 -0.54 27.95
CA LEU A 83 2.73 0.83 28.20
C LEU A 83 1.37 0.75 28.89
N VAL A 84 1.37 0.91 30.22
CA VAL A 84 0.16 0.92 31.03
C VAL A 84 -0.54 2.27 30.92
N VAL A 85 -1.84 2.22 30.59
CA VAL A 85 -2.75 3.36 30.52
C VAL A 85 -3.86 3.15 31.55
N ARG A 86 -3.84 3.91 32.63
CA ARG A 86 -4.83 3.81 33.72
C ARG A 86 -5.38 5.20 34.05
N PHE A 87 -6.66 5.24 34.41
CA PHE A 87 -7.32 6.41 34.98
C PHE A 87 -7.86 6.07 36.38
N ASP A 88 -8.02 7.10 37.21
CA ASP A 88 -8.62 6.99 38.55
C ASP A 88 -10.17 6.91 38.51
N ARG A 89 -10.73 6.59 37.34
CA ARG A 89 -12.17 6.48 37.08
C ARG A 89 -12.47 5.36 36.10
N ILE A 90 -13.67 4.81 36.20
CA ILE A 90 -14.20 3.87 35.22
C ILE A 90 -14.31 4.56 33.86
N THR A 91 -13.68 4.00 32.83
CA THR A 91 -13.73 4.48 31.43
C THR A 91 -14.70 3.69 30.57
N GLY A 92 -15.15 2.53 31.04
CA GLY A 92 -16.17 1.70 30.43
C GLY A 92 -16.34 0.37 31.16
N TYR A 93 -16.94 -0.60 30.49
CA TYR A 93 -17.09 -1.96 31.01
C TYR A 93 -16.71 -2.97 29.92
N ILE A 94 -16.11 -4.07 30.34
CA ILE A 94 -16.14 -5.31 29.56
C ILE A 94 -17.53 -5.90 29.80
N ILE A 95 -18.24 -6.19 28.70
CA ILE A 95 -19.61 -6.69 28.77
C ILE A 95 -19.66 -8.19 28.54
N GLU A 96 -20.66 -8.85 29.12
CA GLU A 96 -21.11 -10.15 28.66
C GLU A 96 -22.06 -9.94 27.49
N ARG A 97 -21.54 -10.08 26.27
CA ARG A 97 -22.25 -9.64 25.06
C ARG A 97 -23.57 -10.40 24.83
N ARG A 98 -23.65 -11.66 25.22
CA ARG A 98 -24.87 -12.48 25.07
C ARG A 98 -26.00 -11.93 25.93
N ILE A 99 -25.69 -11.54 27.17
CA ILE A 99 -26.70 -10.97 28.08
C ILE A 99 -27.02 -9.53 27.70
N PHE A 100 -26.05 -8.74 27.19
CA PHE A 100 -26.30 -7.39 26.68
C PHE A 100 -27.28 -7.38 25.49
N GLU A 101 -27.12 -8.25 24.50
CA GLU A 101 -28.07 -8.32 23.38
C GLU A 101 -29.44 -8.86 23.83
N LYS A 102 -29.49 -9.84 24.73
CA LYS A 102 -30.75 -10.30 25.35
C LYS A 102 -31.44 -9.19 26.17
N HIS A 103 -30.68 -8.27 26.76
CA HIS A 103 -31.21 -7.07 27.41
C HIS A 103 -31.85 -6.12 26.38
N LEU A 104 -31.13 -5.76 25.32
CA LEU A 104 -31.66 -4.91 24.24
C LEU A 104 -32.92 -5.50 23.58
N ALA A 105 -32.97 -6.82 23.38
CA ALA A 105 -34.15 -7.50 22.85
C ALA A 105 -35.36 -7.43 23.79
N ARG A 106 -35.16 -7.50 25.12
CA ARG A 106 -36.23 -7.30 26.11
C ARG A 106 -36.74 -5.87 26.10
N GLU A 107 -35.86 -4.87 26.00
CA GLU A 107 -36.28 -3.48 25.89
C GLU A 107 -37.04 -3.22 24.59
N ALA A 108 -36.56 -3.73 23.44
CA ALA A 108 -37.27 -3.63 22.18
C ALA A 108 -38.67 -4.27 22.23
N ALA A 109 -38.79 -5.47 22.82
CA ALA A 109 -40.08 -6.14 23.01
C ALA A 109 -41.01 -5.36 23.96
N ARG A 110 -40.47 -4.77 25.04
CA ARG A 110 -41.23 -3.89 25.97
C ARG A 110 -41.76 -2.62 25.29
N LYS A 111 -41.05 -2.10 24.29
CA LYS A 111 -41.50 -0.97 23.45
C LYS A 111 -42.50 -1.38 22.36
N GLY A 112 -42.80 -2.67 22.20
CA GLY A 112 -43.79 -3.19 21.26
C GLY A 112 -43.21 -3.85 19.99
N ALA A 113 -41.89 -3.99 19.86
CA ALA A 113 -41.31 -4.71 18.73
C ALA A 113 -41.55 -6.22 18.83
N ARG A 114 -42.06 -6.82 17.76
CA ARG A 114 -42.15 -8.28 17.63
C ARG A 114 -40.78 -8.83 17.22
N ILE A 115 -40.25 -9.81 17.95
CA ILE A 115 -38.96 -10.46 17.63
C ILE A 115 -39.23 -11.93 17.28
N ILE A 116 -38.65 -12.42 16.19
CA ILE A 116 -38.69 -13.83 15.78
C ILE A 116 -37.27 -14.30 15.49
N ALA A 117 -36.76 -15.21 16.32
CA ALA A 117 -35.48 -15.90 16.13
C ALA A 117 -35.63 -17.07 15.13
N LYS A 118 -34.51 -17.75 14.81
CA LYS A 118 -34.49 -18.91 13.90
C LYS A 118 -35.18 -18.65 12.54
N THR A 119 -35.10 -17.41 12.06
CA THR A 119 -35.81 -16.90 10.88
C THR A 119 -34.85 -16.19 9.95
N THR A 120 -34.50 -16.84 8.84
CA THR A 120 -33.58 -16.29 7.83
C THR A 120 -34.36 -15.54 6.76
N ALA A 121 -34.18 -14.23 6.63
CA ALA A 121 -34.63 -13.50 5.46
C ALA A 121 -33.71 -13.81 4.26
N ILE A 122 -34.32 -14.24 3.15
CA ILE A 122 -33.61 -14.78 1.97
C ILE A 122 -33.70 -13.87 0.73
N ASP A 123 -34.72 -13.01 0.68
CA ASP A 123 -34.90 -12.03 -0.39
C ASP A 123 -35.77 -10.85 0.07
N VAL A 124 -35.91 -9.84 -0.77
CA VAL A 124 -36.80 -8.69 -0.57
C VAL A 124 -38.03 -8.77 -1.48
N LEU A 125 -39.15 -8.23 -1.01
CA LEU A 125 -40.33 -7.99 -1.84
C LEU A 125 -40.17 -6.64 -2.54
N LYS A 126 -40.53 -6.57 -3.83
CA LYS A 126 -40.41 -5.35 -4.64
C LYS A 126 -41.66 -5.08 -5.46
N GLU A 127 -42.08 -3.83 -5.50
CA GLU A 127 -43.08 -3.31 -6.42
C GLU A 127 -42.39 -2.24 -7.29
N GLY A 128 -41.98 -2.63 -8.50
CA GLY A 128 -41.08 -1.82 -9.32
C GLY A 128 -39.74 -1.56 -8.61
N ASN A 129 -39.43 -0.28 -8.35
CA ASN A 129 -38.22 0.15 -7.64
C ASN A 129 -38.42 0.36 -6.12
N GLN A 130 -39.62 0.09 -5.58
CA GLN A 130 -39.96 0.21 -4.17
C GLN A 130 -39.72 -1.14 -3.46
N ILE A 131 -38.97 -1.15 -2.37
CA ILE A 131 -38.93 -2.30 -1.45
C ILE A 131 -40.20 -2.25 -0.58
N THR A 132 -40.91 -3.39 -0.52
CA THR A 132 -42.23 -3.52 0.14
C THR A 132 -42.27 -4.63 1.20
N GLY A 133 -41.13 -5.21 1.56
CA GLY A 133 -41.02 -6.26 2.57
C GLY A 133 -39.89 -7.25 2.31
N VAL A 134 -39.98 -8.44 2.91
CA VAL A 134 -39.00 -9.54 2.79
C VAL A 134 -39.67 -10.90 2.58
N LYS A 135 -38.91 -11.80 1.94
CA LYS A 135 -39.15 -13.26 1.97
C LYS A 135 -38.30 -13.85 3.08
N ALA A 136 -38.91 -14.59 4.00
CA ALA A 136 -38.20 -15.22 5.12
C ALA A 136 -38.56 -16.69 5.28
N LEU A 137 -37.57 -17.51 5.65
CA LEU A 137 -37.75 -18.90 6.04
C LEU A 137 -38.06 -18.93 7.54
N ILE A 138 -39.31 -19.20 7.89
CA ILE A 138 -39.77 -19.35 9.29
C ILE A 138 -40.03 -20.84 9.51
N ASP A 139 -39.25 -21.46 10.40
CA ASP A 139 -39.26 -22.92 10.61
C ASP A 139 -39.16 -23.74 9.30
N GLY A 140 -38.40 -23.22 8.32
CA GLY A 140 -38.19 -23.83 7.01
C GLY A 140 -39.26 -23.51 5.96
N ILE A 141 -40.33 -22.79 6.31
CA ILE A 141 -41.41 -22.41 5.39
C ILE A 141 -41.16 -20.99 4.85
N GLU A 142 -41.09 -20.84 3.53
CA GLU A 142 -41.01 -19.53 2.89
C GLU A 142 -42.29 -18.73 3.15
N THR A 143 -42.13 -17.57 3.79
CA THR A 143 -43.20 -16.66 4.17
C THR A 143 -42.89 -15.25 3.68
N GLU A 144 -43.81 -14.67 2.92
CA GLU A 144 -43.77 -13.26 2.55
C GLU A 144 -44.30 -12.38 3.69
N LEU A 145 -43.53 -11.34 4.02
CA LEU A 145 -43.79 -10.38 5.08
C LEU A 145 -43.68 -8.96 4.51
N LYS A 146 -44.74 -8.16 4.60
CA LYS A 146 -44.81 -6.82 3.99
C LYS A 146 -44.50 -5.72 5.00
N ALA A 147 -43.82 -4.67 4.54
CA ALA A 147 -43.57 -3.44 5.28
C ALA A 147 -43.38 -2.23 4.37
N LYS A 148 -43.55 -1.01 4.92
CA LYS A 148 -43.25 0.23 4.19
C LYS A 148 -41.75 0.51 4.13
N ILE A 149 -41.02 0.11 5.16
CA ILE A 149 -39.55 0.22 5.25
C ILE A 149 -38.96 -1.12 5.72
N VAL A 150 -37.85 -1.53 5.09
CA VAL A 150 -36.99 -2.62 5.54
C VAL A 150 -35.65 -2.05 6.03
N ILE A 151 -35.20 -2.47 7.21
CA ILE A 151 -33.86 -2.17 7.72
C ILE A 151 -32.97 -3.41 7.54
N ALA A 152 -31.92 -3.28 6.73
CA ALA A 152 -30.87 -4.28 6.61
C ALA A 152 -29.82 -4.05 7.72
N ALA A 153 -29.82 -4.92 8.73
CA ALA A 153 -28.87 -4.97 9.85
C ALA A 153 -28.18 -6.36 9.93
N ASP A 154 -28.21 -7.13 8.84
CA ASP A 154 -27.86 -8.56 8.72
C ASP A 154 -26.35 -8.85 8.63
N GLY A 155 -25.53 -7.89 9.09
CA GLY A 155 -24.08 -8.02 9.23
C GLY A 155 -23.29 -7.67 7.96
N VAL A 156 -21.96 -7.86 8.03
CA VAL A 156 -21.01 -7.52 6.96
C VAL A 156 -21.31 -8.18 5.60
N GLU A 157 -21.92 -9.36 5.61
CA GLU A 157 -22.34 -10.06 4.40
C GLU A 157 -23.75 -9.66 3.91
N SER A 158 -24.34 -8.56 4.41
CA SER A 158 -25.74 -8.14 4.20
C SER A 158 -26.37 -8.60 2.88
N VAL A 159 -27.14 -9.68 2.97
CA VAL A 159 -27.84 -10.29 1.84
C VAL A 159 -29.00 -9.39 1.43
N ILE A 160 -29.71 -8.81 2.40
CA ILE A 160 -30.90 -7.99 2.16
C ILE A 160 -30.56 -6.71 1.39
N ALA A 161 -29.48 -6.01 1.73
CA ALA A 161 -29.05 -4.83 0.98
C ALA A 161 -28.67 -5.18 -0.47
N ARG A 162 -27.92 -6.27 -0.70
CA ARG A 162 -27.56 -6.71 -2.06
C ARG A 162 -28.78 -7.17 -2.87
N LYS A 163 -29.70 -7.92 -2.27
CA LYS A 163 -30.97 -8.33 -2.89
C LYS A 163 -31.85 -7.13 -3.25
N ALA A 164 -31.86 -6.09 -2.40
CA ALA A 164 -32.53 -4.82 -2.71
C ALA A 164 -31.91 -4.09 -3.90
N GLY A 165 -30.59 -4.24 -4.12
CA GLY A 165 -29.84 -3.66 -5.24
C GLY A 165 -28.76 -2.67 -4.82
N LEU A 166 -28.37 -2.68 -3.55
CA LEU A 166 -27.31 -1.83 -2.99
C LEU A 166 -26.02 -2.67 -2.85
N ASP A 167 -24.92 -2.20 -3.45
CA ASP A 167 -23.63 -2.88 -3.35
C ASP A 167 -23.00 -2.66 -1.97
N THR A 168 -22.98 -3.72 -1.15
CA THR A 168 -22.33 -3.76 0.16
C THR A 168 -21.03 -4.55 0.18
N THR A 169 -20.51 -4.94 -0.99
CA THR A 169 -19.33 -5.80 -1.09
C THR A 169 -18.08 -5.11 -0.56
N ASN A 170 -17.24 -5.87 0.15
CA ASN A 170 -15.94 -5.42 0.62
C ASN A 170 -14.82 -6.25 0.01
N SER A 171 -13.70 -5.58 -0.27
CA SER A 171 -12.44 -6.25 -0.57
C SER A 171 -11.91 -6.99 0.67
N LEU A 172 -11.21 -8.12 0.49
CA LEU A 172 -10.54 -8.82 1.59
C LEU A 172 -9.44 -7.98 2.27
N TYR A 173 -8.94 -6.94 1.60
CA TYR A 173 -8.04 -5.93 2.17
C TYR A 173 -8.76 -4.87 3.03
N HIS A 174 -10.10 -4.85 3.00
CA HIS A 174 -10.98 -3.91 3.71
C HIS A 174 -11.81 -4.62 4.81
N VAL A 175 -11.52 -5.90 5.08
CA VAL A 175 -12.17 -6.72 6.10
C VAL A 175 -11.10 -7.35 6.97
N ASP A 176 -11.21 -7.22 8.28
CA ASP A 176 -10.39 -7.97 9.24
C ASP A 176 -11.14 -9.25 9.65
N SER A 177 -10.44 -10.38 9.68
CA SER A 177 -10.89 -11.67 10.23
C SER A 177 -10.47 -11.78 11.70
N GLY A 178 -11.44 -11.72 12.59
CA GLY A 178 -11.27 -11.91 14.04
C GLY A 178 -11.54 -13.35 14.46
N TYR A 179 -10.75 -13.86 15.41
CA TYR A 179 -10.99 -15.13 16.10
C TYR A 179 -10.60 -15.00 17.58
N GLN A 180 -11.41 -15.54 18.48
CA GLN A 180 -11.22 -15.38 19.92
C GLN A 180 -11.78 -16.58 20.69
N TYR A 181 -11.15 -16.88 21.83
CA TYR A 181 -11.66 -17.81 22.84
C TYR A 181 -12.08 -17.02 24.08
N GLU A 182 -13.15 -17.42 24.74
CA GLU A 182 -13.34 -17.08 26.15
C GLU A 182 -12.71 -18.20 26.99
N MET A 183 -11.78 -17.84 27.86
CA MET A 183 -10.92 -18.78 28.57
C MET A 183 -11.02 -18.59 30.09
N ALA A 184 -11.17 -19.69 30.82
CA ALA A 184 -11.22 -19.74 32.28
C ALA A 184 -9.99 -20.46 32.86
N GLY A 185 -9.59 -20.11 34.09
CA GLY A 185 -8.35 -20.63 34.70
C GLY A 185 -7.07 -20.07 34.06
N VAL A 186 -7.18 -18.90 33.41
CA VAL A 186 -6.02 -18.12 32.95
C VAL A 186 -5.49 -17.24 34.08
N LYS A 187 -4.26 -16.75 33.99
CA LYS A 187 -3.71 -15.74 34.89
C LYS A 187 -3.60 -14.40 34.14
N ILE A 188 -4.09 -13.33 34.77
CA ILE A 188 -4.22 -12.00 34.16
C ILE A 188 -3.51 -10.96 35.03
N SER A 189 -2.43 -10.35 34.51
CA SER A 189 -1.63 -9.35 35.24
C SER A 189 -2.41 -8.08 35.60
N HIS A 190 -3.34 -7.66 34.74
CA HIS A 190 -4.13 -6.44 34.89
C HIS A 190 -5.63 -6.73 34.65
N PRO A 191 -6.35 -7.29 35.62
CA PRO A 191 -7.73 -7.76 35.42
C PRO A 191 -8.75 -6.63 35.20
N ASP A 192 -8.36 -5.37 35.33
CA ASP A 192 -9.19 -4.17 35.18
C ASP A 192 -8.75 -3.25 34.02
N LEU A 193 -7.82 -3.72 33.19
CA LEU A 193 -7.33 -3.06 31.97
C LEU A 193 -7.43 -4.02 30.77
N ILE A 194 -7.79 -3.53 29.58
CA ILE A 194 -7.70 -4.32 28.35
C ILE A 194 -6.24 -4.42 27.92
N ALA A 195 -5.71 -5.61 27.64
CA ALA A 195 -4.40 -5.75 27.01
C ALA A 195 -4.53 -5.81 25.47
N LEU A 196 -3.72 -5.02 24.77
CA LEU A 196 -3.60 -5.02 23.31
C LEU A 196 -2.15 -5.30 22.92
N TYR A 197 -1.92 -6.29 22.08
CA TYR A 197 -0.59 -6.74 21.64
C TYR A 197 -0.36 -6.36 20.18
N PHE A 198 0.71 -5.61 19.95
CA PHE A 198 1.18 -5.18 18.64
C PHE A 198 2.47 -5.95 18.34
N THR A 199 2.38 -7.15 17.75
CA THR A 199 3.56 -8.02 17.55
C THR A 199 3.48 -8.89 16.30
N ASN A 200 4.55 -8.87 15.50
CA ASN A 200 4.64 -9.62 14.24
C ASN A 200 4.99 -11.10 14.43
N ASN A 201 5.27 -11.55 15.65
CA ASN A 201 5.61 -12.97 15.90
C ASN A 201 4.37 -13.87 15.87
N TYR A 202 3.21 -13.31 16.24
CA TYR A 202 1.94 -14.04 16.36
C TYR A 202 0.78 -13.38 15.60
N ALA A 203 0.97 -12.17 15.07
CA ALA A 203 0.08 -11.51 14.11
C ALA A 203 0.95 -10.82 13.03
N PRO A 204 1.51 -11.57 12.07
CA PRO A 204 2.72 -11.18 11.34
C PRO A 204 2.56 -10.07 10.30
N ARG A 205 3.54 -9.16 10.32
CA ARG A 205 4.04 -8.47 9.10
C ARG A 205 5.01 -9.41 8.37
N GLY A 206 4.99 -9.41 7.03
CA GLY A 206 5.55 -10.50 6.22
C GLY A 206 7.01 -10.31 5.77
N TYR A 207 7.99 -10.63 6.63
CA TYR A 207 9.39 -10.70 6.20
C TYR A 207 9.63 -11.87 5.24
N CYS A 208 10.11 -11.58 4.03
CA CYS A 208 9.88 -12.48 2.90
C CYS A 208 10.99 -12.65 1.86
N LEU A 209 12.01 -11.78 1.74
CA LEU A 209 13.01 -11.89 0.66
C LEU A 209 14.40 -12.22 1.22
N THR A 210 15.18 -13.06 0.54
CA THR A 210 16.58 -13.29 0.99
C THR A 210 17.40 -12.01 0.81
N GLY A 211 18.40 -11.79 1.68
CA GLY A 211 19.18 -10.55 1.66
C GLY A 211 19.91 -10.28 0.33
N ASP A 212 20.29 -11.32 -0.42
CA ASP A 212 20.90 -11.20 -1.75
C ASP A 212 19.91 -10.82 -2.86
N THR A 213 18.60 -10.84 -2.61
CA THR A 213 17.59 -10.47 -3.60
C THR A 213 17.70 -9.00 -3.96
N GLU A 214 17.85 -8.76 -5.26
CA GLU A 214 18.01 -7.40 -5.77
C GLU A 214 16.66 -6.77 -6.13
N ILE A 215 16.50 -5.50 -5.80
CA ILE A 215 15.30 -4.70 -6.09
C ILE A 215 15.66 -3.45 -6.90
N PHE A 216 14.66 -2.82 -7.52
CA PHE A 216 14.84 -1.57 -8.25
C PHE A 216 14.82 -0.41 -7.26
N ALA A 217 15.97 0.22 -7.06
CA ALA A 217 16.13 1.43 -6.28
C ALA A 217 16.35 2.62 -7.21
N ARG A 218 16.25 3.83 -6.69
CA ARG A 218 16.39 5.04 -7.51
C ARG A 218 17.81 5.17 -8.06
N ASN A 219 17.93 5.30 -9.38
CA ASN A 219 19.18 5.38 -10.13
C ASN A 219 20.10 4.13 -9.99
N THR A 220 19.58 2.98 -9.54
CA THR A 220 20.39 1.75 -9.41
C THR A 220 19.55 0.46 -9.24
N VAL A 221 20.24 -0.68 -9.20
CA VAL A 221 19.70 -1.92 -8.62
C VAL A 221 20.55 -2.28 -7.41
N LYS A 222 19.90 -2.53 -6.27
CA LYS A 222 20.53 -2.78 -4.97
C LYS A 222 20.00 -4.09 -4.38
N LYS A 223 20.77 -4.76 -3.53
CA LYS A 223 20.24 -5.83 -2.69
C LYS A 223 19.25 -5.26 -1.68
N ILE A 224 18.22 -6.02 -1.33
CA ILE A 224 17.25 -5.60 -0.31
C ILE A 224 17.90 -5.39 1.06
N SER A 225 18.90 -6.21 1.42
CA SER A 225 19.69 -6.03 2.65
C SER A 225 20.50 -4.73 2.70
N ASP A 226 20.84 -4.17 1.53
CA ASP A 226 21.64 -2.95 1.42
C ASP A 226 20.76 -1.69 1.36
N VAL A 227 19.45 -1.81 1.14
CA VAL A 227 18.54 -0.65 0.99
C VAL A 227 18.35 0.07 2.33
N GLY A 228 18.31 1.40 2.28
CA GLY A 228 18.18 2.26 3.45
C GLY A 228 16.85 3.02 3.49
N ILE A 229 16.43 3.40 4.69
CA ILE A 229 15.28 4.30 4.90
C ILE A 229 15.52 5.62 4.16
N GLY A 230 14.50 6.07 3.43
CA GLY A 230 14.53 7.28 2.59
C GLY A 230 15.00 7.06 1.15
N GLU A 231 15.57 5.90 0.81
CA GLU A 231 15.84 5.56 -0.59
C GLU A 231 14.52 5.36 -1.35
N GLU A 232 14.39 5.89 -2.56
CA GLU A 232 13.23 5.64 -3.41
C GLU A 232 13.37 4.26 -4.09
N VAL A 233 12.31 3.46 -4.09
CA VAL A 233 12.26 2.12 -4.68
C VAL A 233 11.01 1.94 -5.54
N LEU A 234 11.04 1.03 -6.52
CA LEU A 234 9.94 0.84 -7.48
C LEU A 234 8.81 -0.03 -6.90
N THR A 235 7.61 0.52 -6.91
CA THR A 235 6.37 0.01 -6.29
C THR A 235 5.26 -0.06 -7.33
N LEU A 236 4.14 -0.77 -7.11
CA LEU A 236 3.01 -0.76 -8.05
C LEU A 236 2.46 0.65 -8.35
N ASP A 237 2.58 1.55 -7.38
CA ASP A 237 2.12 2.93 -7.40
C ASP A 237 3.18 3.91 -7.94
N GLY A 238 4.30 3.40 -8.46
CA GLY A 238 5.43 4.18 -8.96
C GLY A 238 6.62 4.16 -7.99
N TRP A 239 7.40 5.22 -7.94
CA TRP A 239 8.56 5.28 -7.03
C TRP A 239 8.16 5.85 -5.67
N MET A 240 8.41 5.10 -4.60
CA MET A 240 8.08 5.50 -3.22
C MET A 240 9.32 5.44 -2.33
N PRO A 241 9.45 6.35 -1.33
CA PRO A 241 10.53 6.28 -0.36
C PRO A 241 10.32 5.11 0.60
N VAL A 242 11.40 4.42 0.93
CA VAL A 242 11.43 3.39 1.98
C VAL A 242 11.20 4.04 3.34
N SER A 243 10.09 3.70 3.99
CA SER A 243 9.77 4.12 5.35
C SER A 243 10.46 3.23 6.39
N ASP A 244 10.71 1.95 6.10
CA ASP A 244 11.38 1.03 7.02
C ASP A 244 12.12 -0.09 6.31
N VAL A 245 13.12 -0.65 6.98
CA VAL A 245 13.93 -1.79 6.50
C VAL A 245 14.07 -2.75 7.68
N SER A 246 13.74 -4.01 7.44
CA SER A 246 13.50 -4.97 8.51
C SER A 246 13.95 -6.38 8.13
N GLU A 247 14.27 -7.21 9.13
CA GLU A 247 14.83 -8.55 8.94
C GLU A 247 14.41 -9.50 10.06
N ARG A 248 14.42 -10.82 9.77
CA ARG A 248 14.32 -11.90 10.76
C ARG A 248 15.04 -13.15 10.27
N GLU A 249 15.32 -14.07 11.18
CA GLU A 249 15.72 -15.43 10.81
C GLU A 249 14.53 -16.21 10.20
N TYR A 250 14.83 -17.05 9.21
CA TYR A 250 13.90 -17.94 8.54
C TYR A 250 14.60 -19.24 8.18
N ALA A 251 13.92 -20.36 8.42
CA ALA A 251 14.34 -21.69 8.04
C ALA A 251 13.16 -22.38 7.32
N GLY A 252 13.28 -22.59 6.02
CA GLY A 252 12.17 -23.07 5.19
C GLY A 252 12.41 -22.93 3.68
N GLU A 253 11.35 -23.15 2.90
CA GLU A 253 11.41 -23.09 1.44
C GLU A 253 11.50 -21.63 0.93
N ILE A 254 12.51 -21.37 0.11
CA ILE A 254 12.64 -20.19 -0.72
C ILE A 254 12.32 -20.58 -2.16
N VAL A 255 11.43 -19.81 -2.79
CA VAL A 255 11.14 -19.87 -4.21
C VAL A 255 11.91 -18.76 -4.93
N SER A 256 12.66 -19.17 -5.94
CA SER A 256 13.46 -18.32 -6.81
C SER A 256 12.72 -18.04 -8.12
N VAL A 257 12.24 -16.82 -8.30
CA VAL A 257 11.47 -16.38 -9.47
C VAL A 257 12.36 -15.61 -10.44
N THR A 258 12.47 -16.10 -11.68
CA THR A 258 13.22 -15.42 -12.74
C THR A 258 12.30 -14.96 -13.88
N PRO A 259 12.07 -13.65 -14.11
CA PRO A 259 11.38 -13.14 -15.28
C PRO A 259 12.06 -13.46 -16.63
N THR A 260 11.27 -13.40 -17.69
CA THR A 260 11.75 -13.19 -19.06
C THR A 260 12.37 -11.79 -19.20
N MET A 261 13.23 -11.61 -20.21
CA MET A 261 13.90 -10.34 -20.55
C MET A 261 14.87 -9.78 -19.50
N LEU A 262 14.59 -9.87 -18.20
CA LEU A 262 15.49 -9.52 -17.11
C LEU A 262 16.17 -10.79 -16.56
N ASN A 263 17.47 -10.95 -16.80
CA ASN A 263 18.23 -12.05 -16.22
C ASN A 263 18.61 -11.77 -14.74
N LYS A 264 17.59 -11.62 -13.91
CA LYS A 264 17.65 -11.25 -12.50
C LYS A 264 16.65 -12.13 -11.74
N GLU A 265 17.11 -12.78 -10.69
CA GLU A 265 16.32 -13.68 -9.86
C GLU A 265 15.85 -12.92 -8.61
N ALA A 266 14.60 -13.14 -8.20
CA ALA A 266 14.07 -12.69 -6.92
C ALA A 266 13.81 -13.93 -6.06
N LYS A 267 14.39 -13.98 -4.87
CA LYS A 267 14.30 -15.13 -3.96
C LYS A 267 13.49 -14.75 -2.74
N LEU A 268 12.43 -15.52 -2.51
CA LEU A 268 11.35 -15.11 -1.65
C LEU A 268 10.70 -16.33 -0.99
N THR A 269 10.19 -16.19 0.23
CA THR A 269 9.61 -17.30 1.00
C THR A 269 8.47 -17.95 0.21
N ALA A 270 8.31 -19.26 0.32
CA ALA A 270 7.33 -20.00 -0.49
C ALA A 270 5.87 -19.49 -0.34
N ASP A 271 5.54 -18.95 0.84
CA ASP A 271 4.25 -18.32 1.14
C ASP A 271 4.24 -16.79 0.90
N HIS A 272 5.33 -16.16 0.47
CA HIS A 272 5.29 -14.77 -0.01
C HIS A 272 4.30 -14.69 -1.17
N LEU A 273 3.32 -13.79 -1.07
CA LEU A 273 2.46 -13.49 -2.20
C LEU A 273 3.29 -12.84 -3.32
N VAL A 274 2.79 -12.88 -4.54
CA VAL A 274 3.35 -12.27 -5.75
C VAL A 274 2.18 -11.78 -6.59
N TYR A 275 2.12 -10.47 -6.84
CA TYR A 275 1.10 -9.89 -7.69
C TYR A 275 1.43 -10.14 -9.16
N VAL A 276 0.59 -10.93 -9.80
CA VAL A 276 0.78 -11.37 -11.18
C VAL A 276 -0.39 -10.95 -12.05
N TRP A 277 -0.15 -10.99 -13.36
CA TRP A 277 -1.21 -10.96 -14.35
C TRP A 277 -1.20 -12.26 -15.15
N ASN A 278 -2.37 -12.87 -15.30
CA ASN A 278 -2.61 -14.05 -16.09
C ASN A 278 -3.61 -13.72 -17.22
N LYS A 279 -3.44 -14.32 -18.40
CA LYS A 279 -4.33 -14.04 -19.55
C LYS A 279 -5.78 -14.47 -19.29
N ASN A 280 -5.99 -15.50 -18.46
CA ASN A 280 -7.32 -16.03 -18.16
C ASN A 280 -7.97 -15.31 -16.98
N ASN A 281 -7.23 -15.11 -15.89
CA ASN A 281 -7.77 -14.63 -14.61
C ASN A 281 -7.65 -13.10 -14.43
N GLY A 282 -6.90 -12.40 -15.30
CA GLY A 282 -6.59 -10.99 -15.10
C GLY A 282 -5.50 -10.79 -14.05
N PHE A 283 -5.68 -9.83 -13.14
CA PHE A 283 -4.74 -9.59 -12.05
C PHE A 283 -5.06 -10.48 -10.84
N GLU A 284 -4.04 -11.13 -10.29
CA GLU A 284 -4.19 -12.12 -9.22
C GLU A 284 -3.03 -12.03 -8.23
N TRP A 285 -3.30 -12.41 -6.98
CA TRP A 285 -2.33 -12.53 -5.91
C TRP A 285 -2.09 -14.00 -5.64
N LYS A 286 -0.90 -14.50 -5.96
CA LYS A 286 -0.53 -15.91 -5.79
C LYS A 286 0.64 -16.06 -4.85
N LYS A 287 0.71 -17.12 -4.06
CA LYS A 287 1.95 -17.41 -3.33
C LYS A 287 3.05 -17.77 -4.32
N ALA A 288 4.29 -17.55 -3.93
CA ALA A 288 5.46 -17.83 -4.73
C ALA A 288 5.49 -19.28 -5.24
N LYS A 289 5.16 -20.24 -4.38
CA LYS A 289 5.07 -21.67 -4.70
C LYS A 289 3.93 -22.04 -5.65
N ASP A 290 2.91 -21.18 -5.76
CA ASP A 290 1.72 -21.37 -6.60
C ASP A 290 1.87 -20.66 -7.98
N LEU A 291 3.04 -20.05 -8.26
CA LEU A 291 3.33 -19.38 -9.52
C LEU A 291 3.50 -20.36 -10.69
N ILE A 292 3.09 -19.93 -11.89
CA ILE A 292 3.12 -20.76 -13.10
C ILE A 292 4.10 -20.19 -14.13
N GLU A 293 5.11 -20.97 -14.51
CA GLU A 293 6.06 -20.61 -15.58
C GLU A 293 5.37 -20.37 -16.93
N THR A 294 5.80 -19.33 -17.64
CA THR A 294 5.32 -18.98 -18.99
C THR A 294 6.04 -19.81 -20.07
N LYS A 295 5.94 -21.15 -20.02
CA LYS A 295 6.52 -22.06 -21.02
C LYS A 295 5.89 -21.88 -22.40
N LYS A 296 6.64 -22.26 -23.44
CA LYS A 296 6.24 -22.13 -24.86
C LYS A 296 5.02 -23.00 -25.23
N GLU A 297 4.78 -24.08 -24.47
CA GLU A 297 3.58 -24.93 -24.52
C GLU A 297 2.38 -24.36 -23.74
N LEU A 298 2.61 -23.69 -22.60
CA LEU A 298 1.56 -23.21 -21.66
C LEU A 298 0.95 -21.85 -22.06
N ARG A 299 0.78 -21.60 -23.37
CA ARG A 299 0.41 -20.27 -23.90
C ARG A 299 -0.94 -19.78 -23.37
N GLY A 300 -0.89 -18.76 -22.52
CA GLY A 300 -2.06 -18.14 -21.89
C GLY A 300 -2.39 -18.65 -20.48
N LYS A 301 -1.68 -19.68 -19.97
CA LYS A 301 -1.87 -20.19 -18.59
C LYS A 301 -0.77 -19.76 -17.61
N GLY A 302 0.43 -19.42 -18.10
CA GLY A 302 1.53 -18.94 -17.25
C GLY A 302 1.39 -17.49 -16.78
N ASP A 303 1.98 -17.19 -15.64
CA ASP A 303 1.87 -15.91 -14.94
C ASP A 303 2.92 -14.90 -15.40
N TYR A 304 2.56 -13.61 -15.36
CA TYR A 304 3.43 -12.48 -15.69
C TYR A 304 3.63 -11.58 -14.47
N LEU A 305 4.90 -11.30 -14.15
CA LEU A 305 5.29 -10.30 -13.16
C LEU A 305 5.02 -8.89 -13.70
N VAL A 306 4.48 -8.01 -12.85
CA VAL A 306 4.02 -6.68 -13.22
C VAL A 306 5.03 -5.61 -12.81
N PHE A 307 5.61 -4.91 -13.79
CA PHE A 307 6.58 -3.82 -13.60
C PHE A 307 5.97 -2.48 -14.05
N PRO A 308 5.73 -1.51 -13.15
CA PRO A 308 5.14 -0.23 -13.52
C PRO A 308 6.17 0.74 -14.09
N ILE A 309 5.71 1.49 -15.10
CA ILE A 309 6.37 2.67 -15.64
C ILE A 309 5.79 3.86 -14.87
N ALA A 310 6.54 4.35 -13.88
CA ALA A 310 6.13 5.46 -13.05
C ALA A 310 6.10 6.77 -13.87
N GLU A 311 5.12 7.62 -13.60
CA GLU A 311 5.14 8.99 -14.11
C GLU A 311 6.12 9.84 -13.30
N GLU A 312 6.88 10.68 -14.00
CA GLU A 312 7.93 11.50 -13.40
C GLU A 312 7.68 12.99 -13.68
N LYS A 313 8.03 13.83 -12.70
CA LYS A 313 7.82 15.28 -12.81
C LYS A 313 8.64 15.84 -13.96
N LYS A 314 7.96 16.47 -14.93
CA LYS A 314 8.60 17.17 -16.04
C LYS A 314 9.38 18.37 -15.51
N GLN A 315 10.70 18.35 -15.68
CA GLN A 315 11.61 19.47 -15.43
C GLN A 315 12.04 20.06 -16.78
N LYS A 316 12.41 21.35 -16.81
CA LYS A 316 12.80 22.06 -18.06
C LYS A 316 14.30 22.30 -18.21
N PHE A 317 15.04 22.43 -17.10
CA PHE A 317 16.45 22.81 -17.09
C PHE A 317 17.19 22.23 -15.87
N ILE A 318 18.52 22.20 -15.93
CA ILE A 318 19.41 21.90 -14.80
C ILE A 318 19.93 23.22 -14.22
N ASP A 319 19.63 23.48 -12.95
CA ASP A 319 20.27 24.54 -12.19
C ASP A 319 21.71 24.12 -11.83
N VAL A 320 22.68 24.73 -12.49
CA VAL A 320 24.12 24.44 -12.36
C VAL A 320 24.68 24.89 -11.02
N SER A 321 24.06 25.88 -10.36
CA SER A 321 24.54 26.41 -9.06
C SER A 321 24.51 25.33 -7.96
N LYS A 322 23.58 24.38 -8.06
CA LYS A 322 23.47 23.21 -7.16
C LYS A 322 24.65 22.26 -7.24
N TYR A 323 25.42 22.29 -8.33
CA TYR A 323 26.55 21.39 -8.57
C TYR A 323 27.89 22.12 -8.43
N TYR A 324 27.95 23.42 -8.76
CA TYR A 324 29.19 24.18 -8.74
C TYR A 324 28.99 25.58 -8.12
N GLU A 325 29.66 25.80 -6.98
CA GLU A 325 29.75 27.11 -6.36
C GLU A 325 30.76 27.97 -7.14
N GLY A 326 30.26 29.02 -7.80
CA GLY A 326 31.04 29.93 -8.64
C GLY A 326 30.70 31.39 -8.37
N ILE A 327 31.22 32.28 -9.22
CA ILE A 327 30.79 33.68 -9.24
C ILE A 327 29.69 33.79 -10.29
N GLU A 328 28.51 34.24 -9.88
CA GLU A 328 27.40 34.48 -10.78
C GLU A 328 27.47 35.88 -11.39
N LYS A 329 27.35 35.98 -12.71
CA LYS A 329 27.28 37.25 -13.44
C LYS A 329 26.53 37.08 -14.75
N ASN A 330 25.55 37.94 -15.02
CA ASN A 330 24.79 37.99 -16.28
C ASN A 330 24.16 36.63 -16.68
N GLY A 331 23.60 35.88 -15.73
CA GLY A 331 23.00 34.54 -15.97
C GLY A 331 24.00 33.40 -16.21
N LEU A 332 25.31 33.68 -16.08
CA LEU A 332 26.38 32.69 -16.20
C LEU A 332 27.04 32.45 -14.83
N ILE A 333 27.43 31.21 -14.57
CA ILE A 333 28.26 30.80 -13.43
C ILE A 333 29.71 30.66 -13.90
N TYR A 334 30.63 31.35 -13.24
CA TYR A 334 32.06 31.32 -13.54
C TYR A 334 32.85 30.59 -12.44
N PRO A 335 33.91 29.84 -12.80
CA PRO A 335 34.91 29.40 -11.83
C PRO A 335 35.50 30.58 -11.04
N LYS A 336 35.76 30.36 -9.74
CA LYS A 336 36.50 31.30 -8.89
C LYS A 336 38.00 31.27 -9.22
N GLY A 337 38.55 32.40 -9.64
CA GLY A 337 39.99 32.68 -9.61
C GLY A 337 40.33 33.56 -8.40
N ARG A 338 41.59 33.56 -7.95
CA ARG A 338 42.11 34.45 -6.90
C ARG A 338 43.33 35.20 -7.42
N ASN A 339 43.40 36.50 -7.16
CA ASN A 339 44.59 37.29 -7.47
C ASN A 339 45.63 37.20 -6.33
N GLN A 340 46.79 37.84 -6.51
CA GLN A 340 47.87 37.88 -5.51
C GLN A 340 47.49 38.53 -4.17
N PHE A 341 46.35 39.22 -4.11
CA PHE A 341 45.79 39.85 -2.90
C PHE A 341 44.61 39.05 -2.32
N GLY A 342 44.38 37.81 -2.76
CA GLY A 342 43.31 36.93 -2.28
C GLY A 342 41.90 37.25 -2.78
N LYS A 343 41.69 38.35 -3.52
CA LYS A 343 40.38 38.77 -4.04
C LYS A 343 39.89 37.82 -5.14
N GLU A 344 38.65 37.35 -5.02
CA GLU A 344 38.05 36.43 -5.99
C GLU A 344 37.57 37.15 -7.26
N PHE A 345 37.73 36.52 -8.43
CA PHE A 345 37.31 37.04 -9.73
C PHE A 345 36.83 35.94 -10.70
N PRO A 346 35.96 36.23 -11.69
CA PRO A 346 35.51 35.26 -12.68
C PRO A 346 36.66 34.72 -13.55
N TYR A 347 36.87 33.40 -13.55
CA TYR A 347 38.02 32.77 -14.21
C TYR A 347 37.61 31.79 -15.33
N ARG A 348 38.11 32.03 -16.55
CA ARG A 348 37.75 31.31 -17.80
C ARG A 348 36.26 31.43 -18.17
N HIS A 349 35.77 30.53 -19.02
CA HIS A 349 34.41 30.51 -19.55
C HIS A 349 33.37 30.32 -18.43
N GLY A 350 32.35 31.18 -18.44
CA GLY A 350 31.12 30.97 -17.68
C GLY A 350 30.18 29.98 -18.39
N ILE A 351 29.38 29.27 -17.63
CA ILE A 351 28.35 28.33 -18.11
C ILE A 351 26.96 28.88 -17.76
N PRO A 352 25.93 28.75 -18.61
CA PRO A 352 24.56 29.11 -18.24
C PRO A 352 24.17 28.56 -16.87
N ARG A 353 23.60 29.42 -16.00
CA ARG A 353 23.06 29.01 -14.70
C ARG A 353 22.02 27.90 -14.87
N ASP A 354 21.14 28.07 -15.84
CA ASP A 354 20.05 27.15 -16.14
C ASP A 354 20.30 26.50 -17.51
N LEU A 355 20.73 25.23 -17.51
CA LEU A 355 20.94 24.46 -18.73
C LEU A 355 19.63 23.78 -19.14
N GLU A 356 18.93 24.35 -20.14
CA GLU A 356 17.72 23.75 -20.71
C GLU A 356 17.97 22.31 -21.21
N PHE A 357 16.99 21.42 -21.02
CA PHE A 357 16.97 20.05 -21.54
C PHE A 357 16.81 19.99 -23.08
N SER A 358 17.71 20.64 -23.80
CA SER A 358 17.83 20.52 -25.25
C SER A 358 18.20 19.09 -25.67
N GLU A 359 17.82 18.69 -26.88
CA GLU A 359 18.26 17.43 -27.49
C GLU A 359 19.79 17.37 -27.61
N GLU A 360 20.47 18.52 -27.83
CA GLU A 360 21.93 18.61 -27.79
C GLU A 360 22.54 18.28 -26.42
N LEU A 361 21.98 18.79 -25.31
CA LEU A 361 22.47 18.49 -23.97
C LEU A 361 22.25 17.01 -23.63
N MET A 362 21.12 16.44 -24.05
CA MET A 362 20.84 15.01 -23.87
C MET A 362 21.77 14.13 -24.70
N GLU A 363 22.04 14.49 -25.95
CA GLU A 363 23.00 13.80 -26.81
C GLU A 363 24.43 13.86 -26.24
N PHE A 364 24.85 15.01 -25.65
CA PHE A 364 26.11 15.11 -24.92
C PHE A 364 26.18 14.15 -23.73
N PHE A 365 25.16 14.12 -22.86
CA PHE A 365 25.15 13.20 -21.73
C PHE A 365 25.13 11.74 -22.17
N GLY A 366 24.44 11.42 -23.28
CA GLY A 366 24.47 10.08 -23.86
C GLY A 366 25.88 9.65 -24.26
N TYR A 367 26.63 10.52 -24.95
CA TYR A 367 28.04 10.29 -25.30
C TYR A 367 28.98 10.27 -24.08
N TYR A 368 28.67 11.05 -23.03
CA TYR A 368 29.43 10.94 -21.78
C TYR A 368 29.21 9.57 -21.12
N VAL A 369 27.97 9.11 -21.05
CA VAL A 369 27.60 7.86 -20.40
C VAL A 369 28.19 6.65 -21.13
N SER A 370 28.34 6.71 -22.45
CA SER A 370 29.12 5.71 -23.20
C SER A 370 30.63 5.95 -23.10
N GLU A 371 31.18 6.70 -24.05
CA GLU A 371 32.61 6.88 -24.29
C GLU A 371 33.30 7.85 -23.31
N GLY A 372 32.52 8.66 -22.58
CA GLY A 372 33.03 9.76 -21.77
C GLY A 372 33.91 9.36 -20.58
N SER A 373 34.92 10.19 -20.32
CA SER A 373 35.84 10.12 -19.19
C SER A 373 36.18 11.52 -18.65
N ILE A 374 36.90 11.60 -17.52
CA ILE A 374 37.19 12.85 -16.82
C ILE A 374 38.69 12.99 -16.55
N ASN A 375 39.24 14.14 -16.94
CA ASN A 375 40.64 14.51 -16.66
C ASN A 375 40.71 15.60 -15.57
N SER A 376 41.88 16.23 -15.39
CA SER A 376 42.06 17.35 -14.46
C SER A 376 41.17 18.57 -14.80
N ASN A 377 40.96 18.86 -16.08
CA ASN A 377 40.49 20.13 -16.62
C ASN A 377 39.06 20.14 -17.19
N GLY A 378 38.43 18.99 -17.41
CA GLY A 378 37.17 18.89 -18.16
C GLY A 378 36.65 17.45 -18.34
N VAL A 379 35.70 17.31 -19.26
CA VAL A 379 35.16 16.03 -19.75
C VAL A 379 35.79 15.70 -21.10
N ILE A 380 36.32 14.48 -21.27
CA ILE A 380 36.82 13.99 -22.56
C ILE A 380 35.80 13.00 -23.13
N ILE A 381 35.46 13.16 -24.40
CA ILE A 381 34.71 12.17 -25.19
C ILE A 381 35.58 11.78 -26.41
N PRO A 382 36.22 10.60 -26.41
CA PRO A 382 36.93 10.07 -27.57
C PRO A 382 35.95 9.57 -28.64
N ASN A 383 36.30 9.72 -29.91
CA ASN A 383 35.62 9.00 -30.99
C ASN A 383 36.50 8.89 -32.25
N THR A 384 36.12 8.03 -33.19
CA THR A 384 36.76 7.89 -34.51
C THR A 384 35.88 8.39 -35.68
N ASP A 385 34.58 8.62 -35.46
CA ASP A 385 33.69 9.20 -36.46
C ASP A 385 33.78 10.75 -36.45
N LYS A 386 34.33 11.29 -37.54
CA LYS A 386 34.44 12.74 -37.79
C LYS A 386 33.07 13.45 -37.76
N LYS A 387 31.95 12.77 -38.02
CA LYS A 387 30.59 13.33 -37.89
C LYS A 387 30.20 13.54 -36.42
N ILE A 388 30.48 12.55 -35.56
CA ILE A 388 30.24 12.63 -34.11
C ILE A 388 31.11 13.74 -33.50
N ILE A 389 32.40 13.79 -33.86
CA ILE A 389 33.33 14.84 -33.41
C ILE A 389 32.82 16.24 -33.79
N LYS A 390 32.41 16.45 -35.05
CA LYS A 390 31.80 17.72 -35.50
C LYS A 390 30.51 18.06 -34.75
N ARG A 391 29.69 17.06 -34.38
CA ARG A 391 28.47 17.26 -33.59
C ARG A 391 28.80 17.68 -32.15
N LEU A 392 29.74 17.02 -31.47
CA LEU A 392 30.19 17.37 -30.12
C LEU A 392 30.76 18.80 -30.05
N MET A 393 31.54 19.21 -31.06
CA MET A 393 32.05 20.59 -31.17
C MET A 393 30.94 21.64 -31.24
N ARG A 394 29.89 21.37 -32.04
CA ARG A 394 28.70 22.24 -32.14
C ARG A 394 27.90 22.25 -30.83
N ILE A 395 27.74 21.10 -30.19
CA ILE A 395 27.06 20.97 -28.90
C ILE A 395 27.76 21.84 -27.85
N GLY A 396 29.10 21.79 -27.75
CA GLY A 396 29.86 22.63 -26.83
C GLY A 396 29.54 24.12 -27.00
N LYS A 397 29.61 24.62 -28.24
CA LYS A 397 29.32 26.04 -28.54
C LYS A 397 27.87 26.41 -28.23
N LYS A 398 26.89 25.55 -28.58
CA LYS A 398 25.45 25.84 -28.42
C LYS A 398 24.96 25.71 -26.97
N VAL A 399 25.41 24.69 -26.25
CA VAL A 399 24.90 24.33 -24.92
C VAL A 399 25.71 24.96 -23.79
N PHE A 400 27.04 25.00 -23.93
CA PHE A 400 27.94 25.47 -22.88
C PHE A 400 28.59 26.83 -23.17
N GLY A 401 28.33 27.43 -24.34
CA GLY A 401 28.84 28.75 -24.72
C GLY A 401 30.33 28.79 -25.09
N PHE A 402 31.04 27.65 -25.13
CA PHE A 402 32.46 27.59 -25.47
C PHE A 402 32.78 26.45 -26.45
N GLN A 403 33.80 26.63 -27.28
CA GLN A 403 34.24 25.59 -28.22
C GLN A 403 35.13 24.56 -27.50
N PRO A 404 34.83 23.24 -27.58
CA PRO A 404 35.70 22.20 -27.02
C PRO A 404 37.06 22.14 -27.74
N ASN A 405 38.07 21.60 -27.06
CA ASN A 405 39.39 21.39 -27.65
C ASN A 405 39.50 19.98 -28.27
N LEU A 406 40.25 19.85 -29.38
CA LEU A 406 40.51 18.55 -30.01
C LEU A 406 41.95 18.11 -29.73
N TRP A 407 42.12 16.85 -29.35
CA TRP A 407 43.42 16.22 -29.16
C TRP A 407 43.48 14.94 -30.00
N VAL A 408 44.49 14.81 -30.86
CA VAL A 408 44.68 13.64 -31.73
C VAL A 408 45.54 12.63 -30.99
N GLN A 409 44.98 11.47 -30.66
CA GLN A 409 45.72 10.35 -30.10
C GLN A 409 46.08 9.38 -31.22
N LYS A 410 47.31 9.50 -31.74
CA LYS A 410 47.89 8.51 -32.66
C LYS A 410 48.02 7.18 -31.92
N ARG A 411 47.44 6.11 -32.46
CA ARG A 411 47.70 4.74 -32.01
C ARG A 411 48.83 4.18 -32.88
N GLN A 412 49.88 3.65 -32.27
CA GLN A 412 50.89 2.90 -33.02
C GLN A 412 50.29 1.57 -33.51
N GLU A 413 50.68 1.23 -34.74
CA GLU A 413 50.59 -0.05 -35.47
C GLU A 413 49.36 -0.97 -35.25
N TYR A 414 48.69 -1.30 -36.37
CA TYR A 414 47.58 -2.26 -36.50
C TYR A 414 46.18 -1.84 -36.03
N SER A 415 45.79 -0.56 -36.18
CA SER A 415 44.35 -0.20 -36.23
C SER A 415 44.05 1.05 -37.07
N TYR A 416 43.04 0.96 -37.94
CA TYR A 416 42.64 2.05 -38.84
C TYR A 416 41.89 3.19 -38.11
N LYS A 417 42.32 4.43 -38.39
CA LYS A 417 41.80 5.75 -37.95
C LYS A 417 42.33 6.28 -36.62
N ASP A 418 42.83 7.52 -36.66
CA ASP A 418 43.16 8.32 -35.48
C ASP A 418 41.96 8.44 -34.54
N CYS A 419 42.21 8.26 -33.24
CA CYS A 419 41.23 8.55 -32.20
C CYS A 419 41.32 10.03 -31.84
N ILE A 420 40.22 10.77 -31.97
CA ILE A 420 40.18 12.20 -31.64
C ILE A 420 39.41 12.36 -30.33
N GLN A 421 40.08 12.94 -29.34
CA GLN A 421 39.51 13.26 -28.04
C GLN A 421 38.90 14.67 -28.07
N VAL A 422 37.59 14.77 -27.86
CA VAL A 422 36.88 16.05 -27.71
C VAL A 422 36.86 16.42 -26.23
N ASN A 423 37.59 17.48 -25.85
CA ASN A 423 37.80 17.90 -24.47
C ASN A 423 36.98 19.17 -24.15
N PHE A 424 35.90 18.99 -23.39
CA PHE A 424 35.06 20.04 -22.83
C PHE A 424 35.76 20.61 -21.57
N GLY A 425 36.75 21.47 -21.81
CA GLY A 425 37.69 22.01 -20.80
C GLY A 425 37.10 23.02 -19.80
N SER A 426 36.06 22.62 -19.06
CA SER A 426 35.43 23.41 -18.00
C SER A 426 35.35 22.63 -16.69
N LYS A 427 35.80 23.25 -15.58
CA LYS A 427 35.66 22.72 -14.22
C LYS A 427 34.18 22.54 -13.82
N ILE A 428 33.30 23.40 -14.34
CA ILE A 428 31.85 23.37 -14.10
C ILE A 428 31.23 22.17 -14.83
N VAL A 429 31.45 22.05 -16.14
CA VAL A 429 30.94 20.92 -16.94
C VAL A 429 31.44 19.58 -16.39
N LYS A 430 32.71 19.51 -15.98
CA LYS A 430 33.28 18.36 -15.26
C LYS A 430 32.48 18.03 -14.00
N LYS A 431 32.34 18.98 -13.06
CA LYS A 431 31.68 18.73 -11.77
C LYS A 431 30.21 18.35 -11.96
N LEU A 432 29.49 19.10 -12.78
CA LEU A 432 28.11 18.81 -13.17
C LEU A 432 27.95 17.38 -13.71
N THR A 433 28.73 17.01 -14.73
CA THR A 433 28.54 15.74 -15.45
C THR A 433 28.83 14.53 -14.56
N PHE A 434 29.87 14.58 -13.72
CA PHE A 434 30.20 13.45 -12.83
C PHE A 434 29.26 13.34 -11.63
N SER A 435 28.78 14.47 -11.10
CA SER A 435 27.77 14.48 -10.03
C SER A 435 26.42 13.94 -10.50
N LEU A 436 26.12 14.06 -11.81
CA LEU A 436 24.86 13.58 -12.40
C LEU A 436 24.91 12.12 -12.88
N PHE A 437 26.05 11.66 -13.39
CA PHE A 437 26.15 10.39 -14.13
C PHE A 437 27.26 9.46 -13.63
N GLY A 438 27.93 9.76 -12.52
CA GLY A 438 29.10 9.00 -12.02
C GLY A 438 30.40 9.28 -12.80
N LYS A 439 31.55 8.85 -12.26
CA LYS A 439 32.89 9.11 -12.85
C LYS A 439 33.49 7.88 -13.53
N GLY A 440 33.56 6.75 -12.82
CA GLY A 440 34.11 5.49 -13.33
C GLY A 440 33.11 4.70 -14.18
N SER A 441 33.57 3.90 -15.14
CA SER A 441 32.72 3.10 -16.04
C SER A 441 31.80 2.09 -15.33
N LYS A 442 32.11 1.70 -14.09
CA LYS A 442 31.26 0.88 -13.22
C LYS A 442 30.29 1.70 -12.35
N GLU A 443 30.59 2.97 -12.12
CA GLU A 443 29.82 3.91 -11.29
C GLU A 443 28.74 4.65 -12.12
N LYS A 444 28.81 4.55 -13.46
CA LYS A 444 27.89 5.28 -14.34
C LYS A 444 26.44 4.86 -14.08
N HIS A 445 25.54 5.82 -14.05
CA HIS A 445 24.10 5.63 -13.78
C HIS A 445 23.30 6.77 -14.43
N LEU A 446 21.96 6.68 -14.44
CA LEU A 446 21.10 7.76 -14.92
C LEU A 446 20.47 8.53 -13.74
N PRO A 447 20.50 9.88 -13.75
CA PRO A 447 19.82 10.69 -12.75
C PRO A 447 18.31 10.76 -13.01
N LYS A 448 17.53 10.80 -11.92
CA LYS A 448 16.05 10.83 -11.91
C LYS A 448 15.37 11.68 -13.00
N PHE A 449 15.91 12.87 -13.33
CA PHE A 449 15.30 13.76 -14.32
C PHE A 449 15.19 13.13 -15.73
N VAL A 450 16.06 12.17 -16.07
CA VAL A 450 16.09 11.52 -17.41
C VAL A 450 14.78 10.78 -17.70
N TYR A 451 14.10 10.27 -16.67
CA TYR A 451 12.81 9.59 -16.81
C TYR A 451 11.64 10.55 -17.06
N GLY A 452 11.73 11.80 -16.58
CA GLY A 452 10.74 12.88 -16.81
C GLY A 452 10.88 13.62 -18.14
N LEU A 453 11.88 13.26 -18.96
CA LEU A 453 12.11 13.84 -20.30
C LEU A 453 11.00 13.44 -21.30
N THR A 454 10.80 14.28 -22.31
CA THR A 454 9.99 13.94 -23.49
C THR A 454 10.64 12.84 -24.32
N ASN A 455 9.85 12.11 -25.12
CA ASN A 455 10.38 11.02 -25.95
C ASN A 455 11.46 11.49 -26.94
N ARG A 456 11.42 12.74 -27.43
CA ARG A 456 12.49 13.30 -28.29
C ARG A 456 13.81 13.48 -27.52
N GLN A 457 13.74 14.06 -26.32
CA GLN A 457 14.90 14.21 -25.43
C GLN A 457 15.48 12.85 -24.99
N LYS A 458 14.62 11.87 -24.64
CA LYS A 458 15.04 10.49 -24.33
C LYS A 458 15.73 9.81 -25.53
N LEU A 459 15.17 9.97 -26.72
CA LEU A 459 15.74 9.46 -27.97
C LEU A 459 17.11 10.11 -28.27
N ALA A 460 17.26 11.42 -28.06
CA ALA A 460 18.54 12.11 -28.21
C ALA A 460 19.61 11.62 -27.21
N PHE A 461 19.22 11.33 -25.96
CA PHE A 461 20.09 10.69 -24.98
C PHE A 461 20.52 9.29 -25.43
N LEU A 462 19.55 8.43 -25.78
CA LEU A 462 19.82 7.07 -26.27
C LEU A 462 20.70 7.07 -27.53
N LYS A 463 20.52 8.05 -28.43
CA LYS A 463 21.37 8.24 -29.61
C LYS A 463 22.83 8.42 -29.21
N GLY A 464 23.14 9.26 -28.23
CA GLY A 464 24.50 9.42 -27.71
C GLY A 464 25.06 8.13 -27.07
N CYS A 465 24.23 7.41 -26.31
CA CYS A 465 24.65 6.13 -25.71
C CYS A 465 25.02 5.10 -26.77
N PHE A 466 24.08 4.78 -27.68
CA PHE A 466 24.28 3.74 -28.68
C PHE A 466 25.19 4.14 -29.85
N ARG A 467 25.43 5.44 -30.11
CA ARG A 467 26.47 5.86 -31.07
C ARG A 467 27.88 5.83 -30.47
N GLY A 468 28.00 5.61 -29.15
CA GLY A 468 29.22 5.17 -28.47
C GLY A 468 29.31 3.64 -28.40
N ASP A 469 28.80 3.03 -27.32
CA ASP A 469 28.95 1.57 -27.07
C ASP A 469 27.91 0.67 -27.74
N GLY A 470 27.11 1.22 -28.66
CA GLY A 470 26.06 0.47 -29.34
C GLY A 470 26.58 -0.30 -30.56
N SER A 471 26.01 -1.48 -30.79
CA SER A 471 26.31 -2.29 -31.99
C SER A 471 25.04 -2.93 -32.54
N VAL A 472 24.96 -3.05 -33.86
CA VAL A 472 23.96 -3.83 -34.56
C VAL A 472 24.64 -5.10 -35.06
N PHE A 473 24.06 -6.26 -34.80
CA PHE A 473 24.54 -7.54 -35.32
C PHE A 473 23.40 -8.41 -35.82
N LYS A 474 23.71 -9.34 -36.73
CA LYS A 474 22.75 -10.31 -37.26
C LYS A 474 22.56 -11.47 -36.29
N SER A 475 21.30 -11.78 -36.00
CA SER A 475 20.90 -13.03 -35.34
C SER A 475 21.15 -14.24 -36.25
N SER A 476 21.04 -15.45 -35.70
CA SER A 476 21.10 -16.72 -36.46
C SER A 476 20.07 -16.83 -37.58
N GLU A 477 19.07 -15.96 -37.59
CA GLU A 477 17.97 -15.91 -38.57
C GLU A 477 18.07 -14.68 -39.50
N GLY A 478 19.25 -14.04 -39.59
CA GLY A 478 19.50 -12.90 -40.48
C GLY A 478 18.86 -11.56 -40.07
N LEU A 479 18.12 -11.53 -38.95
CA LEU A 479 17.49 -10.33 -38.42
C LEU A 479 18.45 -9.49 -37.58
N ASP A 480 18.29 -8.18 -37.64
CA ASP A 480 19.05 -7.22 -36.85
C ASP A 480 18.71 -7.28 -35.37
N VAL A 481 19.74 -7.22 -34.54
CA VAL A 481 19.66 -7.10 -33.09
C VAL A 481 20.52 -5.91 -32.67
N LEU A 482 19.87 -4.89 -32.12
CA LEU A 482 20.55 -3.74 -31.54
C LEU A 482 21.01 -4.09 -30.13
N SER A 483 22.25 -3.75 -29.80
CA SER A 483 22.92 -4.09 -28.54
C SER A 483 23.60 -2.87 -27.93
N TYR A 484 23.60 -2.80 -26.60
CA TYR A 484 24.41 -1.86 -25.81
C TYR A 484 25.14 -2.66 -24.71
N THR A 485 26.42 -2.39 -24.49
CA THR A 485 27.24 -3.10 -23.50
C THR A 485 27.86 -2.11 -22.51
N THR A 486 27.80 -2.41 -21.22
CA THR A 486 28.44 -1.60 -20.17
C THR A 486 29.00 -2.46 -19.04
N SER A 487 29.98 -1.93 -18.29
CA SER A 487 30.48 -2.52 -17.04
C SER A 487 29.69 -2.07 -15.81
N SER A 488 28.86 -1.03 -15.92
CA SER A 488 28.00 -0.60 -14.82
C SER A 488 26.74 -1.46 -14.73
N LYS A 489 26.42 -1.92 -13.53
CA LYS A 489 25.19 -2.64 -13.23
C LYS A 489 23.99 -1.68 -13.15
N SER A 490 24.15 -0.52 -12.53
CA SER A 490 23.11 0.51 -12.45
C SER A 490 22.68 0.93 -13.86
N LEU A 491 23.64 1.31 -14.70
CA LEU A 491 23.35 1.83 -16.04
C LEU A 491 22.57 0.86 -16.94
N VAL A 492 22.85 -0.45 -16.90
CA VAL A 492 22.11 -1.39 -17.77
C VAL A 492 20.63 -1.50 -17.38
N TYR A 493 20.31 -1.40 -16.08
CA TYR A 493 18.94 -1.42 -15.58
C TYR A 493 18.27 -0.05 -15.73
N ASP A 494 19.01 1.04 -15.53
CA ASP A 494 18.55 2.40 -15.77
C ASP A 494 18.14 2.61 -17.23
N LEU A 495 18.97 2.13 -18.18
CA LEU A 495 18.68 2.15 -19.62
C LEU A 495 17.51 1.22 -19.98
N TRP A 496 17.42 0.05 -19.34
CA TRP A 496 16.26 -0.83 -19.51
C TRP A 496 14.96 -0.14 -19.09
N TYR A 497 14.96 0.54 -17.94
CA TYR A 497 13.79 1.28 -17.44
C TYR A 497 13.46 2.51 -18.30
N LEU A 498 14.50 3.21 -18.80
CA LEU A 498 14.32 4.33 -19.73
C LEU A 498 13.66 3.87 -21.03
N LEU A 499 14.11 2.75 -21.61
CA LEU A 499 13.52 2.13 -22.79
C LEU A 499 12.08 1.64 -22.50
N ALA A 500 11.84 1.05 -21.34
CA ALA A 500 10.50 0.64 -20.91
C ALA A 500 9.54 1.84 -20.90
N SER A 501 9.99 3.01 -20.42
CA SER A 501 9.20 4.26 -20.45
C SER A 501 8.90 4.80 -21.85
N MET A 502 9.56 4.26 -22.90
CA MET A 502 9.29 4.53 -24.31
C MET A 502 8.53 3.36 -24.99
N ASN A 503 7.96 2.45 -24.19
CA ASN A 503 7.32 1.21 -24.62
C ASN A 503 8.27 0.30 -25.44
N ILE A 504 9.53 0.18 -25.00
CA ILE A 504 10.56 -0.74 -25.57
C ILE A 504 11.08 -1.64 -24.44
N VAL A 505 10.89 -2.95 -24.53
CA VAL A 505 11.46 -3.92 -23.57
C VAL A 505 12.67 -4.59 -24.19
N ALA A 506 13.83 -4.31 -23.62
CA ALA A 506 15.10 -4.93 -23.98
C ALA A 506 15.40 -6.18 -23.13
N ALA A 507 16.18 -7.10 -23.67
CA ALA A 507 16.68 -8.27 -22.96
C ALA A 507 18.05 -7.95 -22.33
N VAL A 508 18.14 -8.02 -21.00
CA VAL A 508 19.36 -7.81 -20.22
C VAL A 508 20.03 -9.15 -19.91
N SER A 509 21.35 -9.22 -20.07
CA SER A 509 22.16 -10.40 -19.78
C SER A 509 23.53 -10.03 -19.19
N HIS A 510 24.03 -10.83 -18.23
CA HIS A 510 25.34 -10.64 -17.62
C HIS A 510 26.37 -11.60 -18.25
N LYS A 511 27.45 -11.03 -18.80
CA LYS A 511 28.57 -11.76 -19.41
C LYS A 511 29.64 -12.02 -18.36
N LYS A 512 29.39 -12.99 -17.46
CA LYS A 512 30.26 -13.34 -16.32
C LYS A 512 31.77 -13.22 -16.61
N LYS A 513 32.27 -13.86 -17.69
CA LYS A 513 33.69 -13.84 -18.09
C LYS A 513 34.29 -12.44 -18.31
N LYS A 514 33.52 -11.46 -18.78
CA LYS A 514 33.97 -10.07 -19.01
C LYS A 514 33.49 -9.10 -17.91
N ASN A 515 32.78 -9.63 -16.91
CA ASN A 515 32.00 -8.88 -15.91
C ASN A 515 31.29 -7.64 -16.48
N SER A 516 30.60 -7.83 -17.61
CA SER A 516 29.85 -6.77 -18.30
C SER A 516 28.40 -7.17 -18.51
N PHE A 517 27.54 -6.17 -18.65
CA PHE A 517 26.11 -6.34 -18.90
C PHE A 517 25.79 -5.94 -20.33
N GLN A 518 24.97 -6.74 -21.00
CA GLN A 518 24.55 -6.52 -22.38
C GLN A 518 23.02 -6.42 -22.44
N LEU A 519 22.54 -5.29 -22.95
CA LEU A 519 21.15 -5.00 -23.28
C LEU A 519 20.94 -5.26 -24.78
N ARG A 520 19.86 -5.95 -25.15
CA ARG A 520 19.53 -6.30 -26.56
C ARG A 520 18.08 -6.00 -26.92
N ILE A 521 17.84 -5.37 -28.06
CA ILE A 521 16.52 -5.02 -28.61
C ILE A 521 16.34 -5.74 -29.96
N ARG A 522 15.12 -6.24 -30.22
CA ARG A 522 14.77 -7.06 -31.40
C ARG A 522 13.28 -6.97 -31.72
N GLY A 523 12.91 -7.35 -32.95
CA GLY A 523 11.52 -7.34 -33.46
C GLY A 523 11.02 -5.93 -33.80
N LYS A 524 9.71 -5.78 -34.06
CA LYS A 524 9.00 -4.50 -34.37
C LYS A 524 9.27 -3.34 -33.40
N GLN A 525 9.92 -3.60 -32.26
CA GLN A 525 10.37 -2.55 -31.33
C GLN A 525 11.50 -1.68 -31.91
N LEU A 526 12.27 -2.21 -32.86
CA LEU A 526 13.40 -1.51 -33.49
C LEU A 526 12.95 -0.29 -34.30
N ASP A 527 11.72 -0.30 -34.81
CA ASP A 527 11.11 0.79 -35.60
C ASP A 527 11.07 2.09 -34.80
N LYS A 528 10.89 2.01 -33.47
CA LYS A 528 10.93 3.14 -32.54
C LYS A 528 12.30 3.79 -32.39
N LEU A 529 13.35 3.15 -32.91
CA LEU A 529 14.74 3.60 -32.91
C LEU A 529 15.28 3.83 -34.33
N SER A 530 14.44 3.70 -35.37
CA SER A 530 14.80 3.92 -36.78
C SER A 530 15.42 5.30 -37.03
N SER A 531 14.93 6.33 -36.34
CA SER A 531 15.46 7.69 -36.30
C SER A 531 16.92 7.81 -35.82
N ILE A 532 17.45 6.79 -35.12
CA ILE A 532 18.84 6.73 -34.66
C ILE A 532 19.72 5.91 -35.62
N PHE A 533 19.22 4.79 -36.17
CA PHE A 533 20.03 3.79 -36.88
C PHE A 533 19.72 3.64 -38.38
N GLY A 534 18.65 4.27 -38.87
CA GLY A 534 18.00 3.89 -40.14
C GLY A 534 17.03 2.72 -39.94
N GLU A 535 16.42 2.25 -41.02
CA GLU A 535 15.60 1.04 -41.00
C GLU A 535 16.46 -0.19 -40.63
N LEU A 536 15.93 -1.04 -39.76
CA LEU A 536 16.60 -2.26 -39.28
C LEU A 536 15.73 -3.47 -39.60
N ASN A 537 16.30 -4.53 -40.19
CA ASN A 537 15.54 -5.69 -40.60
C ASN A 537 15.13 -6.54 -39.39
N HIS A 538 13.87 -6.42 -38.99
CA HIS A 538 13.27 -7.19 -37.90
C HIS A 538 12.37 -8.35 -38.35
N GLY A 539 12.10 -8.47 -39.66
CA GLY A 539 11.19 -9.45 -40.28
C GLY A 539 9.71 -9.32 -39.86
N ASN A 540 8.81 -10.04 -40.53
CA ASN A 540 7.36 -9.96 -40.29
C ASN A 540 6.90 -10.46 -38.91
N ALA A 541 7.77 -11.16 -38.17
CA ALA A 541 7.35 -11.96 -37.03
C ALA A 541 6.99 -11.10 -35.81
N GLU A 542 5.72 -11.19 -35.41
CA GLU A 542 5.27 -11.01 -34.03
C GLU A 542 5.84 -12.12 -33.16
N ARG A 543 7.16 -12.09 -32.96
CA ARG A 543 7.86 -13.10 -32.17
C ARG A 543 7.33 -13.03 -30.76
N ASN A 544 6.89 -14.17 -30.26
CA ASN A 544 6.45 -14.36 -28.89
C ASN A 544 7.57 -13.93 -27.93
N THR A 545 7.51 -12.69 -27.42
CA THR A 545 8.63 -12.02 -26.76
C THR A 545 8.77 -12.38 -25.29
N GLY A 546 7.79 -13.07 -24.72
CA GLY A 546 7.69 -13.34 -23.28
C GLY A 546 7.38 -12.10 -22.45
N PHE A 547 7.03 -10.97 -23.07
CA PHE A 547 6.59 -9.76 -22.38
C PHE A 547 5.36 -9.13 -23.05
N LEU A 548 4.63 -8.31 -22.30
CA LEU A 548 3.59 -7.41 -22.82
C LEU A 548 3.85 -5.99 -22.29
N ILE A 549 3.30 -4.97 -22.94
CA ILE A 549 3.24 -3.61 -22.41
C ILE A 549 1.82 -3.09 -22.58
N LYS A 550 1.17 -2.66 -21.50
CA LYS A 550 -0.19 -2.12 -21.51
C LYS A 550 -0.37 -1.19 -20.31
N ASN A 551 -1.08 -0.07 -20.47
CA ASN A 551 -1.47 0.86 -19.39
C ASN A 551 -0.30 1.26 -18.46
N ASN A 552 0.81 1.75 -19.03
CA ASN A 552 2.05 2.09 -18.32
C ASN A 552 2.62 0.96 -17.43
N LYS A 553 2.39 -0.31 -17.80
CA LYS A 553 2.94 -1.49 -17.12
C LYS A 553 3.60 -2.42 -18.14
N VAL A 554 4.79 -2.89 -17.80
CA VAL A 554 5.51 -3.97 -18.48
C VAL A 554 5.21 -5.27 -17.74
N PHE A 555 4.74 -6.27 -18.48
CA PHE A 555 4.43 -7.59 -17.96
C PHE A 555 5.53 -8.53 -18.42
N LEU A 556 6.29 -9.15 -17.52
CA LEU A 556 7.34 -10.12 -17.86
C LEU A 556 6.90 -11.51 -17.42
N GLY A 557 6.73 -12.43 -18.38
CA GLY A 557 6.43 -13.83 -18.05
C GLY A 557 7.48 -14.44 -17.13
N ILE A 558 7.09 -15.41 -16.30
CA ILE A 558 8.04 -16.14 -15.46
C ILE A 558 8.78 -17.17 -16.34
N ARG A 559 10.11 -17.02 -16.46
CA ARG A 559 10.99 -17.87 -17.28
C ARG A 559 11.46 -19.12 -16.53
N LYS A 560 11.66 -19.01 -15.22
CA LYS A 560 12.15 -20.09 -14.35
C LYS A 560 11.61 -19.91 -12.93
N LEU A 561 11.16 -21.00 -12.31
CA LEU A 561 10.92 -21.16 -10.88
C LEU A 561 11.84 -22.27 -10.35
N ASN A 562 12.45 -22.05 -9.18
CA ASN A 562 13.12 -23.10 -8.42
C ASN A 562 12.69 -23.00 -6.96
N SER A 563 12.54 -24.12 -6.28
CA SER A 563 12.42 -24.18 -4.82
C SER A 563 13.71 -24.72 -4.23
N GLU A 564 14.21 -24.11 -3.16
CA GLU A 564 15.32 -24.62 -2.36
C GLU A 564 15.04 -24.40 -0.87
N TYR A 565 15.63 -25.25 -0.01
CA TYR A 565 15.61 -25.00 1.43
C TYR A 565 16.67 -23.96 1.79
N PHE A 566 16.29 -22.99 2.58
CA PHE A 566 17.14 -21.90 3.05
C PHE A 566 17.07 -21.78 4.56
N SER A 567 18.20 -21.46 5.19
CA SER A 567 18.28 -21.09 6.61
C SER A 567 19.14 -19.84 6.74
N GLY A 568 18.58 -18.80 7.37
CA GLY A 568 19.23 -17.51 7.59
C GLY A 568 18.27 -16.33 7.48
N LYS A 569 18.81 -15.12 7.32
CA LYS A 569 18.00 -13.90 7.33
C LYS A 569 17.19 -13.68 6.06
N VAL A 570 15.89 -13.44 6.26
CA VAL A 570 15.00 -12.80 5.28
C VAL A 570 14.69 -11.38 5.70
N TYR A 571 14.47 -10.53 4.70
CA TYR A 571 14.35 -9.09 4.77
C TYR A 571 13.02 -8.66 4.17
N ASP A 572 12.56 -7.47 4.56
CA ASP A 572 11.48 -6.76 3.91
C ASP A 572 11.64 -5.24 4.09
N ILE A 573 11.04 -4.46 3.18
CA ILE A 573 11.07 -3.00 3.22
C ILE A 573 9.68 -2.41 3.01
N GLN A 574 9.35 -1.41 3.82
CA GLN A 574 8.06 -0.73 3.81
C GLN A 574 8.16 0.58 3.01
N THR A 575 7.10 0.99 2.30
CA THR A 575 6.99 2.34 1.71
C THR A 575 5.59 2.92 1.91
N THR A 576 5.41 4.21 1.59
CA THR A 576 4.11 4.90 1.66
C THR A 576 3.10 4.48 0.58
N GLY A 577 3.54 3.77 -0.47
CA GLY A 577 2.67 3.07 -1.42
C GLY A 577 2.87 1.57 -1.32
N SER A 578 2.27 0.82 -2.25
CA SER A 578 2.39 -0.64 -2.33
C SER A 578 3.78 -1.04 -2.84
N PHE A 579 4.82 -0.90 -2.01
CA PHE A 579 6.17 -1.44 -2.33
C PHE A 579 6.02 -2.90 -2.68
N CYS A 580 6.71 -3.34 -3.77
CA CYS A 580 6.80 -4.71 -4.28
C CYS A 580 5.75 -5.59 -3.59
N PRO A 581 4.53 -5.59 -4.14
CA PRO A 581 3.31 -5.13 -3.46
C PRO A 581 2.76 -6.15 -2.47
N PHE A 582 2.89 -6.06 -1.12
CA PHE A 582 2.37 -7.17 -0.26
C PHE A 582 1.63 -6.91 1.06
N PHE A 583 1.74 -5.77 1.78
CA PHE A 583 1.49 -5.80 3.26
C PHE A 583 0.42 -4.86 3.84
N ALA A 584 -0.12 -5.30 5.00
CA ALA A 584 -0.98 -4.57 5.95
C ALA A 584 -0.64 -5.00 7.41
N VAL A 585 -1.43 -4.59 8.43
CA VAL A 585 -1.05 -4.65 9.87
C VAL A 585 -2.14 -5.25 10.78
N HIS A 586 -1.74 -6.03 11.80
CA HIS A 586 -2.60 -6.86 12.67
C HIS A 586 -2.32 -6.75 14.18
N ASN A 587 -3.27 -7.21 15.02
CA ASN A 587 -3.20 -7.09 16.48
C ASN A 587 -3.87 -8.25 17.25
N CYS A 588 -3.34 -8.60 18.43
CA CYS A 588 -3.97 -9.52 19.39
C CYS A 588 -4.51 -8.77 20.63
N TRP A 589 -5.37 -9.42 21.43
CA TRP A 589 -5.96 -8.81 22.63
C TRP A 589 -6.29 -9.79 23.76
N ILE A 590 -6.43 -9.24 24.98
CA ILE A 590 -7.05 -9.85 26.17
C ILE A 590 -8.02 -8.83 26.76
N PHE A 591 -9.28 -9.21 26.91
CA PHE A 591 -10.34 -8.42 27.54
C PHE A 591 -10.80 -9.18 28.81
N PRO A 592 -10.33 -8.79 30.01
CA PRO A 592 -10.64 -9.51 31.25
C PRO A 592 -12.12 -9.44 31.63
N LYS A 593 -12.71 -10.59 31.98
CA LYS A 593 -14.04 -10.71 32.57
C LYS A 593 -13.96 -11.12 34.06
N GLY A 594 -12.80 -11.01 34.68
CA GLY A 594 -12.51 -11.42 36.05
C GLY A 594 -11.00 -11.46 36.33
N LYS A 595 -10.59 -12.16 37.40
CA LYS A 595 -9.16 -12.39 37.71
C LYS A 595 -8.55 -13.54 36.91
N ASP A 596 -9.39 -14.50 36.53
CA ASP A 596 -9.04 -15.78 35.93
C ASP A 596 -9.90 -16.15 34.71
N TYR A 597 -10.72 -15.21 34.23
CA TYR A 597 -11.61 -15.36 33.07
C TYR A 597 -11.41 -14.18 32.10
N ALA A 598 -11.23 -14.45 30.81
CA ALA A 598 -11.02 -13.42 29.78
C ALA A 598 -11.47 -13.85 28.38
N ASN A 599 -11.80 -12.86 27.56
CA ASN A 599 -11.91 -12.99 26.10
C ASN A 599 -10.53 -12.69 25.48
N ILE A 600 -9.96 -13.66 24.77
CA ILE A 600 -8.58 -13.63 24.25
C ILE A 600 -8.65 -13.90 22.74
N GLY A 601 -8.12 -12.99 21.92
CA GLY A 601 -8.30 -13.08 20.47
C GLY A 601 -7.25 -12.36 19.62
N VAL A 602 -7.43 -12.49 18.32
CA VAL A 602 -6.59 -11.87 17.27
C VAL A 602 -7.44 -11.42 16.10
N GLY A 603 -7.07 -10.28 15.52
CA GLY A 603 -7.62 -9.75 14.27
C GLY A 603 -6.53 -9.71 13.20
N ILE A 604 -6.76 -10.41 12.08
CA ILE A 604 -5.87 -10.44 10.91
C ILE A 604 -6.59 -9.93 9.66
N LEU A 605 -5.92 -9.69 8.54
CA LEU A 605 -6.59 -9.32 7.28
C LEU A 605 -7.40 -10.52 6.79
N GLY A 606 -8.55 -10.27 6.15
CA GLY A 606 -9.30 -11.29 5.42
C GLY A 606 -8.50 -11.97 4.29
N SER A 607 -7.35 -11.41 3.91
CA SER A 607 -6.40 -11.96 2.93
C SER A 607 -5.15 -12.62 3.54
N ASP A 608 -5.04 -12.78 4.86
CA ASP A 608 -3.89 -13.44 5.52
C ASP A 608 -3.91 -14.97 5.27
N ILE A 609 -2.73 -15.59 5.34
CA ILE A 609 -2.43 -16.95 4.92
C ILE A 609 -2.72 -18.00 6.00
N LYS A 610 -2.48 -17.69 7.28
CA LYS A 610 -2.96 -18.55 8.38
C LYS A 610 -4.30 -18.00 8.85
N THR A 611 -5.20 -18.88 9.26
CA THR A 611 -6.46 -18.45 9.89
C THR A 611 -6.19 -17.76 11.22
N ALA A 612 -7.05 -16.81 11.61
CA ALA A 612 -6.96 -16.14 12.92
C ALA A 612 -6.94 -17.15 14.08
N LYS A 613 -7.67 -18.26 13.97
CA LYS A 613 -7.59 -19.40 14.89
C LYS A 613 -6.15 -19.89 15.08
N LYS A 614 -5.42 -20.12 13.98
CA LYS A 614 -4.08 -20.71 14.03
C LYS A 614 -3.07 -19.73 14.66
N TYR A 615 -3.18 -18.45 14.35
CA TYR A 615 -2.37 -17.43 15.04
C TYR A 615 -2.69 -17.33 16.53
N LEU A 616 -3.96 -17.38 16.91
CA LEU A 616 -4.37 -17.38 18.32
C LEU A 616 -3.86 -18.62 19.08
N ASP A 617 -4.00 -19.81 18.49
CA ASP A 617 -3.48 -21.04 19.09
C ASP A 617 -1.95 -21.00 19.22
N GLU A 618 -1.21 -20.61 18.17
CA GLU A 618 0.25 -20.45 18.22
C GLU A 618 0.69 -19.39 19.24
N TRP A 619 -0.05 -18.28 19.38
CA TRP A 619 0.23 -17.26 20.39
C TRP A 619 0.07 -17.81 21.81
N LEU A 620 -1.06 -18.48 22.08
CA LEU A 620 -1.39 -19.00 23.41
C LEU A 620 -0.33 -19.94 23.97
N GLU A 621 0.25 -20.82 23.15
CA GLU A 621 1.35 -21.72 23.57
C GLU A 621 2.57 -20.96 24.10
N THR A 622 2.80 -19.73 23.63
CA THR A 622 3.92 -18.87 24.05
C THR A 622 3.65 -18.04 25.30
N GLN A 623 2.42 -18.08 25.83
CA GLN A 623 2.01 -17.32 27.01
C GLN A 623 1.81 -18.30 28.19
N PRO A 624 2.80 -18.47 29.10
CA PRO A 624 2.71 -19.42 30.20
C PRO A 624 1.51 -19.21 31.12
N GLU A 625 1.02 -17.96 31.20
CA GLU A 625 -0.12 -17.54 32.01
C GLU A 625 -1.49 -17.88 31.36
N LEU A 626 -1.51 -18.15 30.05
CA LEU A 626 -2.75 -18.40 29.29
C LEU A 626 -2.87 -19.84 28.78
N LYS A 627 -1.75 -20.49 28.45
CA LYS A 627 -1.72 -21.79 27.74
C LYS A 627 -2.48 -22.94 28.43
N ASN A 628 -2.56 -22.92 29.76
CA ASN A 628 -3.23 -23.95 30.55
C ASN A 628 -4.72 -23.64 30.80
N GLY A 629 -5.24 -22.50 30.31
CA GLY A 629 -6.63 -22.10 30.50
C GLY A 629 -7.61 -22.93 29.66
N SER A 630 -8.77 -23.21 30.22
CA SER A 630 -9.87 -23.93 29.54
C SER A 630 -10.57 -23.02 28.54
N LYS A 631 -10.57 -23.39 27.25
CA LYS A 631 -11.30 -22.70 26.17
C LYS A 631 -12.80 -23.03 26.27
N ILE A 632 -13.58 -22.13 26.87
CA ILE A 632 -15.01 -22.34 27.19
C ILE A 632 -15.92 -22.01 26.00
N ILE A 633 -15.65 -20.92 25.29
CA ILE A 633 -16.43 -20.45 24.13
C ILE A 633 -15.49 -20.14 22.98
N VAL A 634 -15.93 -20.45 21.76
CA VAL A 634 -15.25 -20.12 20.50
C VAL A 634 -16.09 -19.09 19.76
N ASN A 635 -15.48 -17.97 19.37
CA ASN A 635 -16.11 -16.88 18.66
C ASN A 635 -15.19 -16.45 17.48
N ALA A 636 -15.77 -16.07 16.35
CA ALA A 636 -15.03 -15.63 15.16
C ALA A 636 -15.88 -14.66 14.35
N GLY A 637 -15.32 -13.71 13.60
CA GLY A 637 -16.13 -12.74 12.84
C GLY A 637 -15.33 -11.93 11.82
N CYS A 638 -16.04 -11.31 10.88
CA CYS A 638 -15.46 -10.43 9.86
C CYS A 638 -15.85 -8.98 10.17
N ILE A 639 -14.88 -8.07 10.16
CA ILE A 639 -15.06 -6.67 10.57
C ILE A 639 -14.81 -5.75 9.34
N PRO A 640 -15.81 -4.98 8.87
CA PRO A 640 -15.71 -4.18 7.64
C PRO A 640 -14.98 -2.84 7.87
N VAL A 641 -13.66 -2.89 8.02
CA VAL A 641 -12.84 -1.76 8.48
C VAL A 641 -12.38 -0.78 7.40
N GLY A 642 -12.49 -1.14 6.12
CA GLY A 642 -11.90 -0.38 5.01
C GLY A 642 -12.68 0.82 4.48
N GLY A 643 -13.86 1.14 5.03
CA GLY A 643 -14.66 2.25 4.54
C GLY A 643 -16.09 2.26 5.10
N PHE A 644 -16.89 3.19 4.58
CA PHE A 644 -18.33 3.32 4.84
C PHE A 644 -19.04 3.40 3.51
N LEU A 645 -20.26 2.89 3.43
CA LEU A 645 -21.07 3.05 2.23
C LEU A 645 -21.38 4.54 2.01
N ASP A 646 -21.02 5.08 0.84
CA ASP A 646 -21.37 6.47 0.48
C ASP A 646 -22.90 6.64 0.26
N LYS A 647 -23.66 5.54 0.10
CA LYS A 647 -25.13 5.50 0.05
C LYS A 647 -25.66 4.35 0.91
N MET A 648 -26.56 4.64 1.84
CA MET A 648 -27.09 3.66 2.81
C MET A 648 -28.61 3.43 2.70
N THR A 649 -29.23 3.86 1.60
CA THR A 649 -30.69 3.85 1.41
C THR A 649 -31.10 3.43 0.00
N LEU A 650 -32.33 2.93 -0.14
CA LEU A 650 -33.10 2.84 -1.39
C LEU A 650 -34.58 3.15 -1.05
N ASN A 651 -35.48 3.14 -2.04
CA ASN A 651 -36.92 3.31 -1.78
C ASN A 651 -37.41 2.18 -0.87
N GLY A 652 -37.87 2.50 0.34
CA GLY A 652 -38.26 1.52 1.35
C GLY A 652 -37.12 0.73 1.99
N LEU A 653 -35.86 1.16 1.88
CA LEU A 653 -34.71 0.48 2.49
C LEU A 653 -33.78 1.44 3.24
N ILE A 654 -33.35 1.04 4.43
CA ILE A 654 -32.22 1.63 5.16
C ILE A 654 -31.22 0.52 5.52
N VAL A 655 -29.91 0.82 5.49
CA VAL A 655 -28.83 -0.10 5.92
C VAL A 655 -28.12 0.45 7.16
N VAL A 656 -27.90 -0.39 8.18
CA VAL A 656 -27.33 0.01 9.48
C VAL A 656 -26.27 -0.98 9.99
N GLY A 657 -25.37 -0.51 10.87
CA GLY A 657 -24.35 -1.33 11.52
C GLY A 657 -23.31 -1.89 10.55
N ASP A 658 -22.88 -3.13 10.77
CA ASP A 658 -21.85 -3.78 9.94
C ASP A 658 -22.29 -3.96 8.49
N ALA A 659 -23.60 -4.03 8.22
CA ALA A 659 -24.16 -4.03 6.86
C ALA A 659 -23.87 -2.72 6.11
N ALA A 660 -23.76 -1.60 6.83
CA ALA A 660 -23.35 -0.29 6.33
C ALA A 660 -21.88 0.05 6.63
N HIS A 661 -21.11 -0.95 7.08
CA HIS A 661 -19.70 -0.87 7.46
C HIS A 661 -19.40 0.11 8.61
N GLN A 662 -20.36 0.33 9.52
CA GLN A 662 -20.32 1.40 10.53
C GLN A 662 -19.46 1.09 11.75
N VAL A 663 -18.16 0.87 11.54
CA VAL A 663 -17.15 0.53 12.56
C VAL A 663 -16.08 1.62 12.72
N ASN A 664 -15.29 1.60 13.80
CA ASN A 664 -14.08 2.43 13.87
C ASN A 664 -12.96 1.82 12.99
N PRO A 665 -12.41 2.54 11.99
CA PRO A 665 -11.38 2.00 11.11
C PRO A 665 -10.06 1.60 11.81
N ILE A 666 -9.72 2.15 12.98
CA ILE A 666 -8.43 1.84 13.64
C ILE A 666 -8.49 0.55 14.46
N HIS A 667 -9.61 0.28 15.14
CA HIS A 667 -9.69 -0.78 16.15
C HIS A 667 -10.92 -1.71 15.98
N GLY A 668 -11.62 -1.63 14.84
CA GLY A 668 -12.76 -2.50 14.49
C GLY A 668 -14.03 -2.34 15.35
N GLY A 669 -14.01 -1.53 16.41
CA GLY A 669 -15.14 -1.42 17.34
C GLY A 669 -16.31 -0.64 16.73
N GLY A 670 -17.40 -1.34 16.43
CA GLY A 670 -18.61 -0.75 15.84
C GLY A 670 -19.83 -0.62 16.76
N MET A 671 -19.91 -1.38 17.87
CA MET A 671 -21.15 -1.54 18.67
C MET A 671 -21.88 -0.21 19.00
N GLY A 672 -21.19 0.78 19.57
CA GLY A 672 -21.80 2.08 19.88
C GLY A 672 -22.11 2.94 18.65
N ILE A 673 -21.28 2.85 17.61
CA ILE A 673 -21.44 3.58 16.33
C ILE A 673 -22.69 3.07 15.59
N ALA A 674 -22.87 1.75 15.57
CA ALA A 674 -23.98 1.06 14.95
C ALA A 674 -25.32 1.33 15.68
N MET A 675 -25.29 1.39 17.02
CA MET A 675 -26.47 1.80 17.81
C MET A 675 -26.79 3.30 17.63
N GLU A 676 -25.79 4.18 17.55
CA GLU A 676 -26.04 5.60 17.24
C GLU A 676 -26.59 5.80 15.82
N ALA A 677 -26.21 4.95 14.86
CA ALA A 677 -26.81 4.96 13.52
C ALA A 677 -28.27 4.48 13.55
N ALA A 678 -28.57 3.44 14.33
CA ALA A 678 -29.93 2.96 14.54
C ALA A 678 -30.85 4.04 15.15
N ASP A 679 -30.35 4.84 16.10
CA ASP A 679 -31.07 6.00 16.63
C ASP A 679 -31.44 6.99 15.50
N ILE A 680 -30.49 7.36 14.63
CA ILE A 680 -30.74 8.28 13.51
C ILE A 680 -31.74 7.68 12.49
N ALA A 681 -31.62 6.38 12.20
CA ALA A 681 -32.53 5.68 11.30
C ALA A 681 -33.97 5.73 11.82
N ALA A 682 -34.18 5.49 13.12
CA ALA A 682 -35.51 5.53 13.74
C ALA A 682 -36.14 6.94 13.68
N GLU A 683 -35.37 8.03 13.80
CA GLU A 683 -35.87 9.40 13.59
C GLU A 683 -36.34 9.60 12.15
N VAL A 684 -35.50 9.29 11.16
CA VAL A 684 -35.82 9.48 9.72
C VAL A 684 -36.98 8.60 9.28
N ILE A 685 -37.10 7.39 9.83
CA ILE A 685 -38.26 6.51 9.63
C ILE A 685 -39.54 7.18 10.13
N LYS A 686 -39.54 7.75 11.34
CA LYS A 686 -40.72 8.43 11.88
C LYS A 686 -41.12 9.64 11.04
N GLU A 687 -40.14 10.47 10.65
CA GLU A 687 -40.35 11.58 9.71
C GLU A 687 -40.95 11.08 8.38
N ALA A 688 -40.50 9.94 7.86
CA ALA A 688 -41.01 9.34 6.62
C ALA A 688 -42.47 8.88 6.73
N PHE A 689 -42.86 8.30 7.87
CA PHE A 689 -44.27 7.95 8.15
C PHE A 689 -45.16 9.18 8.32
N GLU A 690 -44.69 10.24 8.98
CA GLU A 690 -45.43 11.50 9.14
C GLU A 690 -45.63 12.26 7.81
N LYS A 691 -44.74 12.05 6.84
CA LYS A 691 -44.84 12.61 5.48
C LYS A 691 -45.42 11.64 4.45
N ASN A 692 -45.60 10.36 4.82
CA ASN A 692 -45.95 9.26 3.92
C ASN A 692 -45.03 9.19 2.67
N ASP A 693 -43.73 9.45 2.85
CA ASP A 693 -42.71 9.44 1.78
C ASP A 693 -41.60 8.43 2.11
N PHE A 694 -41.68 7.26 1.48
CA PHE A 694 -40.73 6.16 1.64
C PHE A 694 -39.69 6.11 0.51
N SER A 695 -39.56 7.18 -0.28
CA SER A 695 -38.61 7.24 -1.40
C SER A 695 -37.16 7.32 -0.91
N ASP A 696 -36.22 6.83 -1.74
CA ASP A 696 -34.78 7.00 -1.51
C ASP A 696 -34.40 8.47 -1.35
N LYS A 697 -35.08 9.37 -2.08
CA LYS A 697 -34.89 10.82 -1.95
C LYS A 697 -35.15 11.28 -0.50
N PHE A 698 -36.25 10.86 0.10
CA PHE A 698 -36.56 11.22 1.49
C PHE A 698 -35.65 10.48 2.48
N LEU A 699 -35.51 9.16 2.34
CA LEU A 699 -34.75 8.32 3.27
C LEU A 699 -33.25 8.67 3.27
N SER A 700 -32.69 9.17 2.16
CA SER A 700 -31.28 9.58 2.06
C SER A 700 -30.85 10.61 3.12
N GLN A 701 -31.78 11.32 3.74
CA GLN A 701 -31.55 12.15 4.93
C GLN A 701 -30.85 11.38 6.06
N TYR A 702 -31.11 10.08 6.23
CA TYR A 702 -30.38 9.23 7.19
C TYR A 702 -28.89 9.17 6.87
N THR A 703 -28.53 8.95 5.60
CA THR A 703 -27.13 8.92 5.14
C THR A 703 -26.45 10.26 5.48
N SER A 704 -27.10 11.38 5.16
CA SER A 704 -26.59 12.73 5.46
C SER A 704 -26.43 13.00 6.95
N LYS A 705 -27.48 12.77 7.76
CA LYS A 705 -27.48 12.94 9.23
C LYS A 705 -26.41 12.05 9.89
N TRP A 706 -26.18 10.84 9.39
CA TRP A 706 -25.12 9.95 9.88
C TRP A 706 -23.71 10.45 9.53
N TYR A 707 -23.48 10.91 8.29
CA TYR A 707 -22.19 11.47 7.89
C TYR A 707 -21.84 12.73 8.68
N GLU A 708 -22.81 13.61 8.90
CA GLU A 708 -22.68 14.80 9.73
C GLU A 708 -22.31 14.44 11.18
N LYS A 709 -23.12 13.59 11.84
CA LYS A 709 -22.93 13.24 13.27
C LYS A 709 -21.66 12.43 13.53
N ARG A 710 -21.26 11.55 12.59
CA ARG A 710 -20.22 10.54 12.83
C ARG A 710 -19.33 10.24 11.63
N GLY A 711 -19.92 10.00 10.46
CA GLY A 711 -19.20 9.45 9.29
C GLY A 711 -18.03 10.32 8.83
N ASN A 712 -18.14 11.64 8.88
CA ASN A 712 -17.06 12.57 8.52
C ASN A 712 -15.85 12.48 9.47
N LYS A 713 -16.09 12.31 10.79
CA LYS A 713 -15.01 12.07 11.76
C LYS A 713 -14.31 10.73 11.48
N LEU A 714 -15.09 9.68 11.24
CA LEU A 714 -14.56 8.35 10.94
C LEU A 714 -13.82 8.29 9.58
N LYS A 715 -14.29 8.98 8.53
CA LYS A 715 -13.63 9.07 7.21
C LYS A 715 -12.27 9.78 7.31
N ASN A 716 -12.10 10.71 8.25
CA ASN A 716 -10.79 11.30 8.58
C ASN A 716 -9.92 10.37 9.44
N ILE A 717 -10.52 9.55 10.32
CA ILE A 717 -9.80 8.49 11.04
C ILE A 717 -9.29 7.40 10.08
N LEU A 718 -10.07 7.01 9.06
CA LEU A 718 -9.64 6.07 8.01
C LEU A 718 -8.40 6.58 7.23
N LYS A 719 -8.32 7.88 6.95
CA LYS A 719 -7.11 8.50 6.36
C LYS A 719 -5.89 8.35 7.29
N LYS A 720 -6.10 8.50 8.61
CA LYS A 720 -5.05 8.30 9.64
C LYS A 720 -4.73 6.82 9.89
N ARG A 721 -5.66 5.89 9.68
CA ARG A 721 -5.41 4.43 9.76
C ARG A 721 -4.28 4.05 8.82
N LYS A 722 -4.33 4.47 7.55
CA LYS A 722 -3.26 4.25 6.55
C LYS A 722 -1.89 4.76 6.99
N MET A 723 -1.87 5.86 7.75
CA MET A 723 -0.64 6.37 8.37
C MET A 723 -0.15 5.42 9.48
N LEU A 724 -1.03 5.03 10.42
CA LEU A 724 -0.67 4.10 11.50
C LEU A 724 -0.22 2.72 10.98
N GLU A 725 -0.86 2.22 9.91
CA GLU A 725 -0.47 0.99 9.21
C GLU A 725 0.94 1.10 8.57
N SER A 726 1.40 2.31 8.26
CA SER A 726 2.75 2.56 7.74
C SER A 726 3.83 2.73 8.84
N ILE A 727 3.45 2.74 10.12
CA ILE A 727 4.40 2.85 11.24
C ILE A 727 5.08 1.50 11.50
N SER A 728 6.40 1.45 11.35
CA SER A 728 7.19 0.25 11.62
C SER A 728 7.31 -0.04 13.10
N ASP A 729 7.66 -1.27 13.46
CA ASP A 729 7.82 -1.70 14.85
C ASP A 729 8.74 -0.77 15.64
N LYS A 730 9.85 -0.35 15.04
CA LYS A 730 10.84 0.55 15.65
C LYS A 730 10.32 1.97 15.85
N ASP A 731 9.50 2.48 14.94
CA ASP A 731 8.89 3.80 15.08
C ASP A 731 7.65 3.76 15.99
N PHE A 732 6.97 2.62 16.07
CA PHE A 732 5.94 2.34 17.06
C PHE A 732 6.55 2.29 18.46
N GLU A 733 7.72 1.67 18.64
CA GLU A 733 8.51 1.76 19.87
C GLU A 733 8.86 3.21 20.20
N VAL A 734 9.33 4.02 19.25
CA VAL A 734 9.60 5.45 19.51
C VAL A 734 8.31 6.19 19.90
N LEU A 735 7.17 5.89 19.27
CA LEU A 735 5.86 6.46 19.60
C LEU A 735 5.43 6.07 21.03
N VAL A 736 5.47 4.79 21.39
CA VAL A 736 5.21 4.24 22.72
C VAL A 736 6.13 4.83 23.79
N ASN A 737 7.40 5.06 23.47
CA ASN A 737 8.38 5.69 24.37
C ASN A 737 8.23 7.23 24.46
N SER A 738 7.43 7.86 23.59
CA SER A 738 7.27 9.32 23.51
C SER A 738 5.91 9.82 24.00
N LEU A 739 4.90 8.94 23.97
CA LEU A 739 3.53 9.20 24.39
C LEU A 739 3.29 8.58 25.77
N SER A 740 2.62 9.32 26.65
CA SER A 740 2.00 8.70 27.83
C SER A 740 0.73 7.99 27.40
N GLY A 741 0.25 7.03 28.21
CA GLY A 741 -1.00 6.31 27.90
C GLY A 741 -2.18 7.22 27.59
N GLU A 742 -2.30 8.32 28.34
CA GLU A 742 -3.33 9.35 28.13
C GLU A 742 -3.23 10.04 26.75
N ASP A 743 -2.03 10.18 26.19
CA ASP A 743 -1.84 10.74 24.84
C ASP A 743 -2.33 9.76 23.76
N VAL A 744 -2.05 8.45 23.93
CA VAL A 744 -2.43 7.42 22.96
C VAL A 744 -3.95 7.30 22.83
N LEU A 745 -4.68 7.38 23.95
CA LEU A 745 -6.14 7.34 23.94
C LEU A 745 -6.76 8.58 23.29
N LYS A 746 -6.28 9.79 23.61
CA LYS A 746 -6.79 11.02 22.98
C LYS A 746 -6.52 11.07 21.46
N LEU A 747 -5.45 10.41 21.00
CA LEU A 747 -5.21 10.20 19.56
C LEU A 747 -6.18 9.19 18.94
N ALA A 748 -6.51 8.10 19.64
CA ALA A 748 -7.49 7.09 19.20
C ALA A 748 -8.93 7.62 19.15
N GLU A 749 -9.29 8.54 20.06
CA GLU A 749 -10.58 9.25 20.08
C GLU A 749 -10.73 10.27 18.93
N GLY A 750 -9.63 10.64 18.27
CA GLY A 750 -9.62 11.31 16.97
C GLY A 750 -10.02 12.79 16.98
N GLU A 751 -9.95 13.48 18.12
CA GLU A 751 -10.26 14.92 18.18
C GLU A 751 -9.10 15.77 17.66
N LEU A 752 -9.37 16.57 16.62
CA LEU A 752 -8.33 17.21 15.82
C LEU A 752 -7.49 18.23 16.60
N ILE A 753 -8.16 19.06 17.42
CA ILE A 753 -7.54 20.14 18.20
C ILE A 753 -6.78 19.56 19.39
N GLU A 754 -7.36 18.59 20.09
CA GLU A 754 -6.75 17.91 21.23
C GLU A 754 -5.49 17.13 20.80
N SER A 755 -5.60 16.36 19.71
CA SER A 755 -4.46 15.67 19.08
C SER A 755 -3.33 16.64 18.73
N ALA A 756 -3.66 17.77 18.09
CA ALA A 756 -2.68 18.77 17.67
C ALA A 756 -1.99 19.46 18.88
N LYS A 757 -2.73 19.73 19.97
CA LYS A 757 -2.17 20.30 21.22
C LYS A 757 -1.25 19.32 21.93
N ILE A 758 -1.64 18.05 22.05
CA ILE A 758 -0.82 16.99 22.65
C ILE A 758 0.48 16.84 21.87
N LEU A 759 0.36 16.70 20.54
CA LEU A 759 1.50 16.57 19.66
C LEU A 759 2.40 17.80 19.76
N THR A 760 1.92 19.03 19.58
CA THR A 760 2.76 20.24 19.73
C THR A 760 3.45 20.34 21.10
N LYS A 761 2.77 20.01 22.20
CA LYS A 761 3.37 20.01 23.55
C LYS A 761 4.45 18.93 23.75
N LYS A 762 4.30 17.76 23.12
CA LYS A 762 5.27 16.65 23.18
C LYS A 762 6.41 16.80 22.17
N LEU A 763 6.15 17.40 21.01
CA LEU A 763 7.11 17.73 19.95
C LEU A 763 8.27 18.61 20.47
N VAL A 764 7.97 19.58 21.35
CA VAL A 764 8.97 20.44 22.01
C VAL A 764 9.90 19.64 22.94
N LYS A 765 9.42 18.54 23.54
CA LYS A 765 10.19 17.73 24.50
C LYS A 765 10.83 16.48 23.91
N ASN A 766 10.41 16.06 22.71
CA ASN A 766 10.87 14.80 22.11
C ASN A 766 11.11 14.95 20.59
N PRO A 767 12.35 15.31 20.18
CA PRO A 767 12.68 15.54 18.76
C PRO A 767 12.47 14.32 17.86
N LYS A 768 12.51 13.11 18.42
CA LYS A 768 12.24 11.87 17.68
C LYS A 768 10.77 11.77 17.26
N LEU A 769 9.84 12.19 18.12
CA LEU A 769 8.42 12.29 17.79
C LEU A 769 8.17 13.33 16.67
N ALA A 770 8.98 14.38 16.60
CA ALA A 770 8.92 15.37 15.52
C ALA A 770 9.36 14.81 14.17
N MET A 771 10.44 14.04 14.14
CA MET A 771 10.84 13.31 12.94
C MET A 771 9.79 12.27 12.52
N LEU A 772 9.18 11.56 13.48
CA LEU A 772 8.06 10.62 13.22
C LEU A 772 6.86 11.32 12.57
N MET A 773 6.44 12.46 13.13
CA MET A 773 5.35 13.27 12.57
C MET A 773 5.65 13.77 11.15
N VAL A 774 6.88 14.22 10.89
CA VAL A 774 7.32 14.67 9.55
C VAL A 774 7.48 13.51 8.55
N LYS A 775 7.78 12.30 9.05
CA LYS A 775 7.90 11.06 8.27
C LYS A 775 6.54 10.53 7.80
N TYR A 776 5.49 10.71 8.60
CA TYR A 776 4.20 10.03 8.40
C TYR A 776 2.99 10.93 8.09
N LEU A 777 2.98 12.24 8.40
CA LEU A 777 1.85 13.15 8.11
C LEU A 777 1.94 13.94 6.78
N LYS A 778 2.47 13.32 5.71
CA LYS A 778 2.62 13.98 4.39
C LYS A 778 1.73 13.36 3.32
#